data_AF-A0A6P1W893-F1
#
_entry.id   AF-A0A6P1W893-F1
#
_cell.length_a   1.000
_cell.length_b   1.000
_cell.length_c   1.000
_cell.angle_alpha   90.00
_cell.angle_beta   90.00
_cell.angle_gamma   90.00
#
_symmetry.space_group_name_H-M   'P 1'
#
loop_
_entity.id
_entity.type
_entity.pdbx_description
1 polymer ?
#
loop_
_entity_poly.entity_id
_entity_poly.type
_entity_poly.pdbx_seq_one_letter_code
_entity_poly.pdbx_strand_id
1 'polypeptide(L)'
;MKFHITHRLLGLCVLLTVNLIDPPLLAQTIRYVKPTASGSANGSSWANASASLQAIINASASGDQVWVAGGTYKPTSTTDRTVSFAMKNGVAIYGGFAGTETALSQRPPINPVGGPGVVSQPSTTTLSGDIDNDGTWANNSYHVISNPASLSLTPTALLDGVVVSGGNANGTASNNRGGGIHNDGSGNTCQPTFQNCTFQTNVATYGGALFNYGSLGSSSPLLTNCALFSNSAAYGGAMYNYGDRGSSSPQLTNCVFQSNSATSGGALFNFGLYNGSSSPQLTNCVFQSNSATTGGAIGNDAENNGSSSPQLTNCVFQSNSATAGGAMENYGTSTGISNPQLTNCVFQSNSATSGGGAIYNVNRQGTSSSQLTNCSFQSNSANNGGAMYNESNYGTTNPQLTNCSFQSNSATTSGGAMYNYGANSGSSSPLLTNSVLWNNGGSNSIVNFYGALVARYSLFDNTVTGYSGSDNLTTTVSPFVSATSVALYACSPAINAGNPTSVTTSSPPYSETALPATDLMGGPRIVGGRVDMGAVEFTGIVSPVLYVTPAGNGLRNGSSWANAYVGAALQIAIDQAPGCQAQVWVAGGTYKPTSITTDRSVSFTMRNGVGIYGGFAGTETALSQRPPINPVAEPGMVGQPSSTTLSGDIDNDGTRTNNSYHVISNPASLSLTPTALLDGVVISGGNANGSSPHDSGGGGVYNGGSGSGNTCQPSFRNCTFQTNSASFGGAVYNDGSLSGSSSPLLTNCALVSNSATTGGAMYNDGSFSGSSNLVLTNCSFQSNSATSGGAMVNNGERGSSSPGLTNCSLQGNSATNGGGAMVNYGDRGSSSPLLTNSVLWNNGGSSAIVNFSGSMVVARYSLFDASVTGYTSVTGNLTTTTTPFASTATTRLRTGSPAINTADPSTTTATVGRTDLAGLPRVVGRLDMGPLEFQDELFTVKPGPWNDPTVWNVNRLPQPGDRARLKHAITIPGSYPAFVTLLLYDQAGRLLYNAGGRLQLVQ
;
A
#
# COMPACT_ATOMS: atom_id res chain seq x y z
N MET A 1 20.73 -5.41 20.18
CA MET A 1 20.24 -4.87 21.47
C MET A 1 19.63 -6.05 22.23
N LYS A 2 20.14 -6.41 23.41
CA LYS A 2 19.69 -7.58 24.20
C LYS A 2 18.27 -7.31 24.73
N PHE A 3 17.29 -8.16 24.44
CA PHE A 3 15.96 -8.08 25.04
C PHE A 3 15.62 -9.36 25.81
N HIS A 4 15.37 -9.19 27.10
CA HIS A 4 14.77 -10.14 28.02
C HIS A 4 13.28 -10.27 27.72
N ILE A 5 12.78 -11.52 27.65
CA ILE A 5 11.36 -11.83 27.54
C ILE A 5 10.91 -12.42 28.89
N THR A 6 10.06 -11.70 29.60
CA THR A 6 9.29 -12.21 30.75
C THR A 6 7.88 -12.57 30.28
N HIS A 7 7.55 -13.86 30.29
CA HIS A 7 6.19 -14.38 30.10
C HIS A 7 5.41 -14.29 31.41
N ARG A 8 4.20 -13.71 31.39
CA ARG A 8 3.19 -13.90 32.45
C ARG A 8 2.00 -14.68 31.85
N LEU A 9 1.86 -15.94 32.23
CA LEU A 9 0.62 -16.70 32.12
C LEU A 9 -0.31 -16.29 33.27
N LEU A 10 -1.58 -15.97 32.97
CA LEU A 10 -2.67 -15.95 33.95
C LEU A 10 -3.60 -17.12 33.65
N GLY A 11 -3.52 -18.18 34.46
CA GLY A 11 -4.50 -19.25 34.53
C GLY A 11 -5.35 -19.05 35.78
N LEU A 12 -6.67 -19.03 35.62
CA LEU A 12 -7.67 -18.89 36.67
C LEU A 12 -7.85 -20.25 37.38
N CYS A 13 -7.37 -20.39 38.62
CA CYS A 13 -7.61 -21.56 39.47
C CYS A 13 -8.87 -21.38 40.31
N VAL A 14 -9.81 -22.32 40.19
CA VAL A 14 -10.91 -22.53 41.15
C VAL A 14 -10.43 -23.51 42.21
N LEU A 15 -10.33 -23.05 43.47
CA LEU A 15 -10.07 -23.90 44.64
C LEU A 15 -11.35 -24.62 45.05
N LEU A 16 -11.33 -25.95 45.06
CA LEU A 16 -12.26 -26.79 45.82
C LEU A 16 -11.42 -27.79 46.63
N THR A 17 -11.36 -27.55 47.94
CA THR A 17 -10.65 -28.39 48.91
C THR A 17 -11.49 -29.62 49.25
N VAL A 18 -11.02 -30.82 48.86
CA VAL A 18 -11.46 -32.10 49.42
C VAL A 18 -10.24 -32.82 49.95
N ASN A 19 -10.17 -32.98 51.28
CA ASN A 19 -9.18 -33.82 51.97
C ASN A 19 -9.54 -35.29 51.78
N LEU A 20 -8.80 -36.03 50.95
CA LEU A 20 -8.79 -37.50 50.92
C LEU A 20 -7.37 -37.97 50.52
N ILE A 21 -6.59 -38.33 51.53
CA ILE A 21 -5.48 -39.30 51.56
C ILE A 21 -4.75 -39.47 50.21
N ASP A 22 -3.64 -38.76 50.02
CA ASP A 22 -2.71 -39.01 48.92
C ASP A 22 -2.17 -40.46 49.00
N PRO A 23 -2.34 -41.30 47.96
CA PRO A 23 -1.54 -42.51 47.84
C PRO A 23 -0.06 -42.12 47.66
N PRO A 24 0.90 -42.98 48.08
CA PRO A 24 2.31 -42.65 48.02
C PRO A 24 2.72 -42.32 46.58
N LEU A 25 3.43 -41.20 46.40
CA LEU A 25 4.13 -40.84 45.16
C LEU A 25 5.07 -42.01 44.81
N LEU A 26 4.65 -42.90 43.90
CA LEU A 26 5.55 -43.90 43.34
C LEU A 26 6.62 -43.14 42.55
N ALA A 27 7.88 -43.33 42.94
CA ALA A 27 9.01 -42.73 42.25
C ALA A 27 8.98 -43.18 40.77
N GLN A 28 9.06 -42.22 39.85
CA GLN A 28 9.15 -42.45 38.41
C GLN A 28 10.29 -43.43 38.11
N THR A 29 9.97 -44.59 37.53
CA THR A 29 10.97 -45.59 37.16
C THR A 29 11.40 -45.38 35.71
N ILE A 30 12.72 -45.37 35.47
CA ILE A 30 13.30 -45.36 34.12
C ILE A 30 13.68 -46.80 33.75
N ARG A 31 13.22 -47.27 32.58
CA ARG A 31 13.56 -48.57 32.03
C ARG A 31 14.32 -48.44 30.72
N TYR A 32 15.28 -49.33 30.48
CA TYR A 32 16.29 -49.19 29.44
C TYR A 32 16.22 -50.30 28.39
N VAL A 33 16.28 -49.91 27.12
CA VAL A 33 16.16 -50.81 25.95
C VAL A 33 17.31 -50.57 24.97
N LYS A 34 17.93 -51.65 24.48
CA LYS A 34 19.01 -51.65 23.47
C LYS A 34 18.67 -52.62 22.32
N PRO A 35 19.26 -52.48 21.11
CA PRO A 35 18.99 -53.41 20.01
C PRO A 35 19.40 -54.85 20.35
N THR A 36 20.43 -54.99 21.19
CA THR A 36 20.89 -56.25 21.77
C THR A 36 20.82 -56.19 23.29
N ALA A 37 20.36 -57.28 23.91
CA ALA A 37 20.21 -57.36 25.35
C ALA A 37 21.58 -57.30 26.04
N SER A 38 21.64 -56.73 27.24
CA SER A 38 22.86 -56.64 28.06
C SER A 38 22.59 -57.13 29.49
N GLY A 39 23.60 -57.69 30.15
CA GLY A 39 23.52 -58.11 31.56
C GLY A 39 22.35 -59.06 31.85
N SER A 40 21.54 -58.75 32.86
CA SER A 40 20.35 -59.54 33.20
C SER A 40 19.14 -59.31 32.27
N ALA A 41 19.26 -58.41 31.27
CA ALA A 41 18.23 -58.07 30.30
C ALA A 41 16.86 -57.63 30.88
N ASN A 42 16.83 -57.16 32.14
CA ASN A 42 15.60 -56.79 32.84
C ASN A 42 15.21 -55.30 32.67
N GLY A 43 16.03 -54.52 31.96
CA GLY A 43 15.79 -53.10 31.69
C GLY A 43 15.99 -52.17 32.88
N SER A 44 16.64 -52.61 33.97
CA SER A 44 16.86 -51.80 35.18
C SER A 44 17.95 -50.72 35.05
N SER A 45 18.84 -50.84 34.06
CA SER A 45 19.92 -49.89 33.77
C SER A 45 20.41 -50.11 32.34
N TRP A 46 21.24 -49.21 31.80
CA TRP A 46 21.92 -49.43 30.52
C TRP A 46 22.80 -50.68 30.47
N ALA A 47 23.32 -51.14 31.62
CA ALA A 47 24.12 -52.37 31.72
C ALA A 47 23.24 -53.63 31.71
N ASN A 48 21.99 -53.52 32.15
CA ASN A 48 20.99 -54.60 32.18
C ASN A 48 19.86 -54.39 31.15
N ALA A 49 20.12 -53.64 30.07
CA ALA A 49 19.09 -53.23 29.13
C ALA A 49 18.47 -54.43 28.40
N SER A 50 17.15 -54.39 28.19
CA SER A 50 16.42 -55.42 27.45
C SER A 50 16.54 -55.22 25.93
N ALA A 51 16.46 -56.31 25.16
CA ALA A 51 16.27 -56.26 23.71
C ALA A 51 14.80 -56.12 23.29
N SER A 52 13.86 -56.41 24.19
CA SER A 52 12.44 -56.39 23.89
C SER A 52 11.80 -55.08 24.36
N LEU A 53 11.60 -54.15 23.41
CA LEU A 53 10.90 -52.90 23.66
C LEU A 53 9.48 -53.14 24.19
N GLN A 54 8.72 -54.05 23.55
CA GLN A 54 7.33 -54.31 23.96
C GLN A 54 7.22 -54.88 25.37
N ALA A 55 8.12 -55.80 25.77
CA ALA A 55 8.11 -56.36 27.12
C ALA A 55 8.35 -55.27 28.18
N ILE A 56 9.25 -54.32 27.90
CA ILE A 56 9.54 -53.19 28.80
C ILE A 56 8.36 -52.21 28.87
N ILE A 57 7.70 -51.90 27.75
CA ILE A 57 6.47 -51.10 27.75
C ILE A 57 5.39 -51.78 28.61
N ASN A 58 5.18 -53.08 28.42
CA ASN A 58 4.17 -53.84 29.18
C ASN A 58 4.45 -53.83 30.68
N ALA A 59 5.72 -53.94 31.08
CA ALA A 59 6.17 -53.93 32.48
C ALA A 59 6.18 -52.54 33.14
N SER A 60 6.05 -51.46 32.37
CA SER A 60 6.05 -50.09 32.87
C SER A 60 4.71 -49.70 33.50
N ALA A 61 4.73 -49.01 34.63
CA ALA A 61 3.55 -48.44 35.26
C ALA A 61 3.25 -47.03 34.70
N SER A 62 2.06 -46.50 34.98
CA SER A 62 1.75 -45.10 34.68
C SER A 62 2.72 -44.18 35.44
N GLY A 63 3.34 -43.23 34.73
CA GLY A 63 4.40 -42.34 35.23
C GLY A 63 5.82 -42.76 34.83
N ASP A 64 6.02 -44.01 34.40
CA ASP A 64 7.33 -44.54 34.02
C ASP A 64 7.82 -44.03 32.66
N GLN A 65 9.15 -44.07 32.48
CA GLN A 65 9.83 -43.76 31.23
C GLN A 65 10.54 -44.98 30.65
N VAL A 66 10.49 -45.14 29.34
CA VAL A 66 11.25 -46.13 28.57
C VAL A 66 12.28 -45.40 27.72
N TRP A 67 13.56 -45.57 28.03
CA TRP A 67 14.68 -44.99 27.29
C TRP A 67 15.24 -46.00 26.31
N VAL A 68 15.20 -45.66 25.03
CA VAL A 68 15.55 -46.53 23.92
C VAL A 68 16.84 -46.01 23.27
N ALA A 69 17.88 -46.84 23.30
CA ALA A 69 19.16 -46.52 22.65
C ALA A 69 19.01 -46.47 21.12
N GLY A 70 19.93 -45.79 20.46
CA GLY A 70 20.06 -45.74 19.01
C GLY A 70 20.20 -47.15 18.42
N GLY A 71 19.58 -47.36 17.26
CA GLY A 71 19.51 -48.64 16.57
C GLY A 71 18.10 -48.96 16.08
N THR A 72 17.98 -50.12 15.44
CA THR A 72 16.74 -50.58 14.80
C THR A 72 16.04 -51.62 15.67
N TYR A 73 14.75 -51.41 15.91
CA TYR A 73 13.91 -52.28 16.72
C TYR A 73 12.75 -52.80 15.89
N LYS A 74 12.48 -54.10 16.05
CA LYS A 74 11.47 -54.83 15.29
C LYS A 74 10.42 -55.42 16.24
N PRO A 75 9.14 -55.43 15.87
CA PRO A 75 8.09 -55.98 16.72
C PRO A 75 8.17 -57.50 16.89
N THR A 76 8.77 -58.20 15.91
CA THR A 76 9.02 -59.64 15.94
C THR A 76 10.34 -59.99 15.26
N SER A 77 10.86 -61.19 15.54
CA SER A 77 11.99 -61.80 14.82
C SER A 77 11.53 -62.82 13.76
N THR A 78 10.22 -63.03 13.60
CA THR A 78 9.62 -63.88 12.57
C THR A 78 9.19 -63.04 11.36
N THR A 79 8.65 -63.68 10.32
CA THR A 79 8.01 -63.01 9.18
C THR A 79 6.51 -62.76 9.40
N ASP A 80 6.01 -62.86 10.64
CA ASP A 80 4.61 -62.62 10.95
C ASP A 80 4.31 -61.11 10.94
N ARG A 81 3.73 -60.67 9.82
CA ARG A 81 3.38 -59.27 9.55
C ARG A 81 2.30 -58.70 10.47
N THR A 82 1.60 -59.54 11.23
CA THR A 82 0.52 -59.12 12.15
C THR A 82 1.03 -58.65 13.50
N VAL A 83 2.31 -58.87 13.80
CA VAL A 83 2.93 -58.44 15.06
C VAL A 83 3.41 -56.99 14.94
N SER A 84 3.03 -56.17 15.91
CA SER A 84 3.31 -54.73 16.00
C SER A 84 3.70 -54.33 17.41
N PHE A 85 4.35 -53.18 17.57
CA PHE A 85 4.46 -52.54 18.87
C PHE A 85 3.11 -51.93 19.30
N ALA A 86 2.90 -51.74 20.60
CA ALA A 86 1.73 -51.06 21.16
C ALA A 86 2.16 -50.11 22.27
N MET A 87 1.61 -48.90 22.27
CA MET A 87 1.85 -47.90 23.32
C MET A 87 1.04 -48.20 24.58
N LYS A 88 1.33 -47.50 25.68
CA LYS A 88 0.64 -47.68 26.96
C LYS A 88 0.33 -46.35 27.61
N ASN A 89 -0.88 -46.24 28.16
CA ASN A 89 -1.33 -45.02 28.84
C ASN A 89 -0.43 -44.70 30.04
N GLY A 90 -0.04 -43.43 30.18
CA GLY A 90 0.85 -42.96 31.25
C GLY A 90 2.32 -43.34 31.09
N VAL A 91 2.74 -44.00 30.00
CA VAL A 91 4.13 -44.38 29.77
C VAL A 91 4.74 -43.48 28.68
N ALA A 92 5.90 -42.90 28.97
CA ALA A 92 6.67 -42.11 28.02
C ALA A 92 7.81 -42.92 27.39
N ILE A 93 7.84 -43.01 26.07
CA ILE A 93 8.88 -43.71 25.30
C ILE A 93 9.79 -42.68 24.64
N TYR A 94 11.05 -42.65 25.03
CA TYR A 94 12.06 -41.73 24.51
C TYR A 94 13.11 -42.49 23.68
N GLY A 95 13.23 -42.19 22.40
CA GLY A 95 14.31 -42.71 21.54
C GLY A 95 15.45 -41.73 21.35
N GLY A 96 16.58 -42.22 20.82
CA GLY A 96 17.73 -41.42 20.37
C GLY A 96 18.93 -41.42 21.33
N PHE A 97 18.92 -42.24 22.37
CA PHE A 97 20.02 -42.29 23.34
C PHE A 97 21.26 -43.02 22.80
N ALA A 98 22.46 -42.58 23.17
CA ALA A 98 23.71 -43.32 22.96
C ALA A 98 23.81 -44.59 23.85
N GLY A 99 23.01 -44.69 24.91
CA GLY A 99 22.94 -45.85 25.80
C GLY A 99 23.90 -45.77 26.99
N THR A 100 24.26 -44.54 27.40
CA THR A 100 25.16 -44.24 28.53
C THR A 100 24.63 -43.12 29.44
N GLU A 101 23.54 -42.48 29.05
CA GLU A 101 22.97 -41.31 29.68
C GLU A 101 22.33 -41.62 31.03
N THR A 102 22.47 -40.69 31.97
CA THR A 102 21.84 -40.71 33.30
C THR A 102 20.72 -39.68 33.44
N ALA A 103 20.58 -38.75 32.49
CA ALA A 103 19.52 -37.74 32.46
C ALA A 103 18.96 -37.56 31.05
N LEU A 104 17.65 -37.26 30.92
CA LEU A 104 16.99 -37.04 29.63
C LEU A 104 17.65 -35.91 28.83
N SER A 105 18.19 -34.88 29.50
CA SER A 105 18.88 -33.75 28.88
C SER A 105 20.24 -34.11 28.26
N GLN A 106 20.78 -35.31 28.53
CA GLN A 106 22.01 -35.81 27.90
C GLN A 106 21.73 -36.50 26.56
N ARG A 107 20.46 -36.73 26.22
CA ARG A 107 20.06 -37.29 24.94
C ARG A 107 20.60 -36.41 23.80
N PRO A 108 21.22 -37.00 22.76
CA PRO A 108 21.62 -36.27 21.55
C PRO A 108 20.48 -35.38 21.03
N PRO A 109 20.78 -34.18 20.49
CA PRO A 109 19.77 -33.31 19.91
C PRO A 109 18.98 -34.02 18.80
N ILE A 110 17.65 -33.96 18.87
CA ILE A 110 16.74 -34.49 17.85
C ILE A 110 15.94 -33.32 17.31
N ASN A 111 16.01 -33.11 16.01
CA ASN A 111 15.22 -32.08 15.36
C ASN A 111 14.76 -32.56 13.97
N PRO A 112 13.61 -33.22 13.87
CA PRO A 112 13.09 -33.69 12.59
C PRO A 112 12.77 -32.53 11.64
N VAL A 113 12.52 -31.33 12.17
CA VAL A 113 12.14 -30.12 11.43
C VAL A 113 13.24 -29.07 11.55
N GLY A 114 14.17 -29.03 10.60
CA GLY A 114 15.33 -28.11 10.58
C GLY A 114 15.00 -26.65 10.29
N GLY A 115 13.75 -26.35 9.99
CA GLY A 115 13.25 -25.04 9.56
C GLY A 115 11.99 -25.21 8.70
N PRO A 116 11.40 -24.11 8.20
CA PRO A 116 10.24 -24.19 7.31
C PRO A 116 10.53 -25.07 6.09
N GLY A 117 9.86 -26.23 6.00
CA GLY A 117 9.99 -27.17 4.88
C GLY A 117 11.26 -28.02 4.87
N VAL A 118 12.08 -28.00 5.93
CA VAL A 118 13.33 -28.78 5.97
C VAL A 118 13.17 -29.97 6.91
N VAL A 119 13.20 -31.18 6.36
CA VAL A 119 13.43 -32.40 7.16
C VAL A 119 14.93 -32.46 7.51
N SER A 120 15.27 -32.66 8.78
CA SER A 120 16.64 -32.45 9.28
C SER A 120 17.24 -33.67 9.99
N GLN A 121 17.53 -33.56 11.29
CA GLN A 121 18.25 -34.52 12.12
C GLN A 121 17.25 -35.45 12.80
N PRO A 122 16.83 -36.56 12.15
CA PRO A 122 15.99 -37.55 12.79
C PRO A 122 16.73 -38.21 13.97
N SER A 123 15.95 -38.88 14.82
CA SER A 123 16.49 -39.73 15.87
C SER A 123 17.37 -40.86 15.31
N THR A 124 18.32 -41.34 16.13
CA THR A 124 19.09 -42.55 15.85
C THR A 124 18.35 -43.83 16.22
N THR A 125 17.17 -43.75 16.84
CA THR A 125 16.30 -44.90 17.16
C THR A 125 15.24 -45.08 16.08
N THR A 126 15.22 -46.24 15.43
CA THR A 126 14.25 -46.61 14.40
C THR A 126 13.37 -47.76 14.87
N LEU A 127 12.05 -47.57 14.86
CA LEU A 127 11.07 -48.64 14.91
C LEU A 127 10.76 -49.05 13.47
N SER A 128 11.15 -50.27 13.09
CA SER A 128 11.09 -50.75 11.72
C SER A 128 10.00 -51.80 11.52
N GLY A 129 9.25 -51.64 10.44
CA GLY A 129 8.37 -52.67 9.87
C GLY A 129 9.10 -53.68 9.00
N ASP A 130 10.35 -53.43 8.58
CA ASP A 130 11.21 -54.42 7.91
C ASP A 130 11.68 -55.48 8.92
N ILE A 131 10.82 -56.47 9.17
CA ILE A 131 11.00 -57.47 10.22
C ILE A 131 12.03 -58.54 9.86
N ASP A 132 12.27 -58.83 8.59
CA ASP A 132 13.26 -59.81 8.12
C ASP A 132 14.58 -59.19 7.60
N ASN A 133 14.67 -57.85 7.51
CA ASN A 133 15.86 -57.10 7.11
C ASN A 133 16.31 -57.34 5.66
N ASP A 134 15.39 -57.69 4.76
CA ASP A 134 15.73 -57.97 3.37
C ASP A 134 15.64 -56.70 2.47
N GLY A 135 15.15 -55.59 3.02
CA GLY A 135 14.99 -54.32 2.31
C GLY A 135 13.87 -54.33 1.27
N THR A 136 13.05 -55.38 1.23
CA THR A 136 11.86 -55.49 0.38
C THR A 136 10.60 -55.20 1.18
N TRP A 137 9.45 -55.11 0.50
CA TRP A 137 8.16 -54.86 1.16
C TRP A 137 7.40 -56.14 1.50
N ALA A 138 7.88 -57.31 1.06
CA ALA A 138 7.10 -58.55 1.00
C ALA A 138 6.66 -59.02 2.41
N ASN A 139 7.59 -58.96 3.35
CA ASN A 139 7.39 -59.44 4.72
C ASN A 139 7.29 -58.30 5.74
N ASN A 140 7.20 -57.04 5.31
CA ASN A 140 7.12 -55.93 6.25
C ASN A 140 5.83 -55.96 7.08
N SER A 141 5.92 -55.65 8.37
CA SER A 141 4.75 -55.54 9.25
C SER A 141 3.65 -54.68 8.62
N TYR A 142 2.39 -55.08 8.79
CA TYR A 142 1.27 -54.26 8.36
C TYR A 142 1.28 -52.90 9.08
N HIS A 143 1.53 -52.92 10.39
CA HIS A 143 1.67 -51.74 11.22
C HIS A 143 2.98 -51.84 12.01
N VAL A 144 3.79 -50.79 12.03
CA VAL A 144 4.94 -50.75 12.95
C VAL A 144 4.45 -50.63 14.39
N ILE A 145 3.46 -49.76 14.62
CA ILE A 145 2.76 -49.60 15.89
C ILE A 145 1.25 -49.78 15.64
N SER A 146 0.59 -50.61 16.47
CA SER A 146 -0.85 -50.78 16.45
C SER A 146 -1.41 -50.54 17.85
N ASN A 147 -2.27 -49.53 17.96
CA ASN A 147 -2.95 -49.14 19.19
C ASN A 147 -4.44 -49.51 19.06
N PRO A 148 -4.85 -50.73 19.49
CA PRO A 148 -6.25 -51.14 19.42
C PRO A 148 -7.15 -50.37 20.39
N ALA A 149 -8.45 -50.28 20.08
CA ALA A 149 -9.44 -49.54 20.88
C ALA A 149 -9.49 -49.95 22.37
N SER A 150 -9.15 -51.20 22.67
CA SER A 150 -9.09 -51.71 24.05
C SER A 150 -8.04 -51.04 24.94
N LEU A 151 -7.04 -50.35 24.35
CA LEU A 151 -6.02 -49.63 25.13
C LEU A 151 -6.50 -48.28 25.67
N SER A 152 -7.57 -47.71 25.10
CA SER A 152 -8.13 -46.43 25.52
C SER A 152 -7.07 -45.32 25.71
N LEU A 153 -6.15 -45.19 24.74
CA LEU A 153 -4.99 -44.31 24.89
C LEU A 153 -5.43 -42.84 25.01
N THR A 154 -4.81 -42.15 25.94
CA THR A 154 -4.95 -40.70 26.15
C THR A 154 -3.63 -39.99 25.78
N PRO A 155 -3.57 -38.65 25.78
CA PRO A 155 -2.33 -37.92 25.49
C PRO A 155 -1.14 -38.22 26.40
N THR A 156 -1.38 -38.94 27.52
CA THR A 156 -0.32 -39.42 28.42
C THR A 156 0.51 -40.57 27.84
N ALA A 157 0.05 -41.26 26.79
CA ALA A 157 0.85 -42.20 26.03
C ALA A 157 1.77 -41.40 25.07
N LEU A 158 3.03 -41.19 25.48
CA LEU A 158 3.99 -40.35 24.76
C LEU A 158 5.01 -41.19 24.01
N LEU A 159 5.21 -40.86 22.73
CA LEU A 159 6.35 -41.31 21.93
C LEU A 159 7.16 -40.09 21.48
N ASP A 160 8.40 -40.01 21.95
CA ASP A 160 9.29 -38.88 21.70
C ASP A 160 10.61 -39.32 21.06
N GLY A 161 10.96 -38.73 19.91
CA GLY A 161 12.31 -38.86 19.36
C GLY A 161 12.58 -40.23 18.76
N VAL A 162 11.70 -40.72 17.89
CA VAL A 162 11.92 -41.96 17.14
C VAL A 162 11.65 -41.78 15.64
N VAL A 163 12.25 -42.65 14.84
CA VAL A 163 11.89 -42.87 13.44
C VAL A 163 10.93 -44.06 13.35
N VAL A 164 9.79 -43.91 12.68
CA VAL A 164 8.85 -44.99 12.36
C VAL A 164 8.88 -45.22 10.85
N SER A 165 9.29 -46.41 10.42
CA SER A 165 9.61 -46.68 9.02
C SER A 165 9.28 -48.10 8.60
N GLY A 166 9.02 -48.29 7.30
CA GLY A 166 8.97 -49.60 6.66
C GLY A 166 7.66 -50.37 6.90
N GLY A 167 6.61 -49.73 7.43
CA GLY A 167 5.30 -50.37 7.50
C GLY A 167 4.65 -50.53 6.12
N ASN A 168 3.93 -51.64 5.90
CA ASN A 168 3.29 -51.97 4.62
C ASN A 168 1.87 -52.53 4.83
N ALA A 169 0.89 -51.66 5.11
CA ALA A 169 -0.50 -52.04 5.32
C ALA A 169 -1.23 -52.32 3.99
N ASN A 170 -0.96 -53.46 3.36
CA ASN A 170 -1.56 -53.90 2.11
C ASN A 170 -2.48 -55.13 2.24
N GLY A 171 -2.93 -55.44 3.46
CA GLY A 171 -3.82 -56.57 3.75
C GLY A 171 -5.31 -56.25 3.56
N THR A 172 -6.16 -56.86 4.39
CA THR A 172 -7.61 -56.60 4.45
C THR A 172 -8.03 -56.12 5.85
N ALA A 173 -9.24 -55.57 5.98
CA ALA A 173 -9.81 -55.09 7.23
C ALA A 173 -8.91 -54.07 7.96
N SER A 174 -8.39 -54.39 9.16
CA SER A 174 -7.46 -53.51 9.88
C SER A 174 -6.08 -53.44 9.21
N ASN A 175 -5.66 -54.50 8.54
CA ASN A 175 -4.30 -54.67 8.00
C ASN A 175 -4.02 -53.86 6.73
N ASN A 176 -4.97 -53.01 6.30
CA ASN A 176 -4.78 -52.04 5.22
C ASN A 176 -4.72 -50.58 5.69
N ARG A 177 -4.64 -50.35 7.01
CA ARG A 177 -4.76 -49.05 7.66
C ARG A 177 -3.53 -48.71 8.48
N GLY A 178 -2.86 -47.58 8.25
CA GLY A 178 -1.79 -47.11 9.13
C GLY A 178 -0.53 -47.96 9.00
N GLY A 179 0.24 -47.77 7.93
CA GLY A 179 1.50 -48.50 7.73
C GLY A 179 2.48 -48.27 8.87
N GLY A 180 2.74 -47.01 9.19
CA GLY A 180 3.51 -46.65 10.38
C GLY A 180 2.73 -46.95 11.66
N ILE A 181 1.61 -46.26 11.87
CA ILE A 181 0.79 -46.35 13.08
C ILE A 181 -0.69 -46.51 12.74
N HIS A 182 -1.33 -47.49 13.37
CA HIS A 182 -2.78 -47.65 13.40
C HIS A 182 -3.32 -47.25 14.79
N ASN A 183 -4.06 -46.13 14.86
CA ASN A 183 -4.72 -45.63 16.07
C ASN A 183 -6.22 -45.91 16.02
N ASP A 184 -6.65 -46.97 16.70
CA ASP A 184 -8.04 -47.39 16.73
C ASP A 184 -8.76 -46.81 17.94
N GLY A 185 -9.65 -45.85 17.70
CA GLY A 185 -10.55 -45.29 18.70
C GLY A 185 -11.97 -45.82 18.57
N SER A 186 -12.20 -46.94 17.87
CA SER A 186 -13.56 -47.39 17.58
C SER A 186 -14.36 -47.72 18.85
N GLY A 187 -15.49 -47.04 19.02
CA GLY A 187 -16.32 -47.09 20.24
C GLY A 187 -15.63 -46.65 21.54
N ASN A 188 -14.39 -46.15 21.47
CA ASN A 188 -13.53 -45.80 22.61
C ASN A 188 -12.70 -44.53 22.30
N THR A 189 -11.56 -44.35 22.98
CA THR A 189 -10.64 -43.21 22.78
C THR A 189 -9.24 -43.71 22.43
N CYS A 190 -8.59 -43.11 21.43
CA CYS A 190 -7.18 -43.35 21.12
C CYS A 190 -6.49 -42.04 20.69
N GLN A 191 -5.88 -41.34 21.64
CA GLN A 191 -5.30 -40.00 21.44
C GLN A 191 -3.84 -39.93 21.93
N PRO A 192 -2.91 -40.72 21.36
CA PRO A 192 -1.50 -40.67 21.79
C PRO A 192 -0.82 -39.35 21.41
N THR A 193 0.28 -39.04 22.09
CA THR A 193 1.14 -37.88 21.78
C THR A 193 2.42 -38.34 21.07
N PHE A 194 2.73 -37.69 19.95
CA PHE A 194 3.97 -37.85 19.19
C PHE A 194 4.77 -36.56 19.21
N GLN A 195 6.03 -36.62 19.66
CA GLN A 195 6.88 -35.45 19.77
C GLN A 195 8.25 -35.71 19.14
N ASN A 196 8.78 -34.79 18.33
CA ASN A 196 10.10 -34.95 17.71
C ASN A 196 10.25 -36.28 16.92
N CYS A 197 9.16 -36.79 16.35
CA CYS A 197 9.16 -38.06 15.64
C CYS A 197 9.28 -37.85 14.12
N THR A 198 9.90 -38.82 13.47
CA THR A 198 9.96 -38.92 12.01
C THR A 198 9.15 -40.13 11.54
N PHE A 199 8.22 -39.93 10.63
CA PHE A 199 7.46 -40.99 9.98
C PHE A 199 7.82 -41.03 8.50
N GLN A 200 8.51 -42.08 8.07
CA GLN A 200 9.08 -42.11 6.74
C GLN A 200 8.86 -43.42 6.02
N THR A 201 8.66 -43.36 4.71
CA THR A 201 8.64 -44.55 3.85
C THR A 201 7.70 -45.64 4.39
N ASN A 202 6.48 -45.24 4.76
CA ASN A 202 5.43 -46.17 5.13
C ASN A 202 4.36 -46.21 4.03
N VAL A 203 3.84 -47.41 3.77
CA VAL A 203 2.88 -47.68 2.70
C VAL A 203 1.61 -48.27 3.29
N ALA A 204 0.44 -47.81 2.84
CA ALA A 204 -0.85 -48.35 3.26
C ALA A 204 -1.92 -48.23 2.16
N THR A 205 -3.12 -48.79 2.35
CA THR A 205 -4.30 -48.30 1.62
C THR A 205 -4.83 -47.01 2.25
N TYR A 206 -4.86 -46.95 3.59
CA TYR A 206 -5.43 -45.85 4.36
C TYR A 206 -4.40 -45.32 5.36
N GLY A 207 -3.87 -44.11 5.16
CA GLY A 207 -2.87 -43.51 6.05
C GLY A 207 -1.52 -44.22 5.97
N GLY A 208 -0.60 -43.74 5.13
CA GLY A 208 0.71 -44.38 4.97
C GLY A 208 1.49 -44.38 6.28
N ALA A 209 1.67 -43.19 6.87
CA ALA A 209 2.31 -43.03 8.16
C ALA A 209 1.34 -43.27 9.34
N LEU A 210 0.16 -42.66 9.34
CA LEU A 210 -0.81 -42.76 10.44
C LEU A 210 -2.23 -42.95 9.91
N PHE A 211 -2.98 -43.87 10.53
CA PHE A 211 -4.43 -43.97 10.38
C PHE A 211 -5.12 -43.77 11.73
N ASN A 212 -6.01 -42.78 11.80
CA ASN A 212 -6.73 -42.41 13.01
C ASN A 212 -8.22 -42.75 12.87
N TYR A 213 -8.62 -43.88 13.44
CA TYR A 213 -9.96 -44.44 13.30
C TYR A 213 -10.89 -44.02 14.43
N GLY A 214 -11.68 -42.97 14.21
CA GLY A 214 -12.63 -42.41 15.18
C GLY A 214 -14.07 -42.92 15.03
N SER A 215 -14.30 -44.13 14.50
CA SER A 215 -15.67 -44.61 14.26
C SER A 215 -16.42 -44.88 15.57
N LEU A 216 -17.59 -44.25 15.79
CA LEU A 216 -18.37 -44.33 17.03
C LEU A 216 -17.61 -43.93 18.32
N GLY A 217 -16.42 -43.33 18.18
CA GLY A 217 -15.51 -43.01 19.28
C GLY A 217 -14.60 -41.84 18.90
N SER A 218 -13.36 -41.82 19.39
CA SER A 218 -12.41 -40.73 19.14
C SER A 218 -11.00 -41.23 18.88
N SER A 219 -10.38 -40.78 17.79
CA SER A 219 -8.97 -41.00 17.49
C SER A 219 -8.31 -39.69 17.01
N SER A 220 -7.74 -38.92 17.94
CA SER A 220 -7.25 -37.55 17.68
C SER A 220 -5.88 -37.34 18.32
N PRO A 221 -4.80 -37.86 17.71
CA PRO A 221 -3.46 -37.73 18.28
C PRO A 221 -2.94 -36.28 18.28
N LEU A 222 -1.99 -36.00 19.17
CA LEU A 222 -1.23 -34.75 19.21
C LEU A 222 0.14 -34.96 18.57
N LEU A 223 0.49 -34.12 17.58
CA LEU A 223 1.81 -34.13 16.93
C LEU A 223 2.50 -32.78 17.14
N THR A 224 3.71 -32.81 17.68
CA THR A 224 4.54 -31.61 17.84
C THR A 224 5.94 -31.84 17.30
N ASN A 225 6.41 -30.96 16.42
CA ASN A 225 7.75 -31.02 15.85
C ASN A 225 8.04 -32.36 15.11
N CYS A 226 7.05 -32.86 14.38
CA CYS A 226 7.15 -34.14 13.66
C CYS A 226 7.36 -33.94 12.16
N ALA A 227 8.17 -34.81 11.55
CA ALA A 227 8.37 -34.88 10.10
C ALA A 227 7.67 -36.13 9.54
N LEU A 228 6.83 -35.96 8.53
CA LEU A 228 6.15 -37.03 7.81
C LEU A 228 6.53 -36.95 6.34
N PHE A 229 7.44 -37.81 5.88
CA PHE A 229 8.00 -37.69 4.54
C PHE A 229 8.05 -38.99 3.75
N SER A 230 7.82 -38.90 2.44
CA SER A 230 7.87 -40.04 1.51
C SER A 230 6.98 -41.22 1.90
N ASN A 231 5.82 -40.95 2.49
CA ASN A 231 4.80 -41.97 2.75
C ASN A 231 3.81 -42.05 1.58
N SER A 232 3.21 -43.23 1.39
CA SER A 232 2.33 -43.51 0.25
C SER A 232 1.05 -44.24 0.69
N ALA A 233 -0.11 -43.80 0.20
CA ALA A 233 -1.37 -44.49 0.43
C ALA A 233 -2.39 -44.29 -0.70
N ALA A 234 -3.55 -44.94 -0.66
CA ALA A 234 -4.67 -44.51 -1.50
C ALA A 234 -5.32 -43.25 -0.93
N TYR A 235 -5.49 -43.18 0.39
CA TYR A 235 -6.07 -42.04 1.09
C TYR A 235 -5.14 -41.58 2.21
N GLY A 236 -4.74 -40.30 2.18
CA GLY A 236 -3.85 -39.74 3.18
C GLY A 236 -2.45 -40.33 3.11
N GLY A 237 -1.64 -39.86 2.16
CA GLY A 237 -0.32 -40.46 1.90
C GLY A 237 0.55 -40.51 3.16
N ALA A 238 0.49 -39.48 3.99
CA ALA A 238 0.99 -39.53 5.36
C ALA A 238 -0.11 -39.93 6.36
N MET A 239 -1.20 -39.18 6.47
CA MET A 239 -2.17 -39.33 7.55
C MET A 239 -3.59 -39.39 7.02
N TYR A 240 -4.38 -40.35 7.52
CA TYR A 240 -5.81 -40.39 7.29
C TYR A 240 -6.58 -40.36 8.61
N ASN A 241 -7.38 -39.30 8.76
CA ASN A 241 -8.31 -39.07 9.86
C ASN A 241 -9.75 -39.46 9.47
N TYR A 242 -10.26 -40.55 10.02
CA TYR A 242 -11.58 -41.09 9.71
C TYR A 242 -12.54 -40.90 10.89
N GLY A 243 -13.46 -39.94 10.79
CA GLY A 243 -14.50 -39.67 11.79
C GLY A 243 -15.89 -40.10 11.29
N ASP A 244 -16.32 -41.31 11.62
CA ASP A 244 -17.64 -41.84 11.27
C ASP A 244 -18.51 -41.97 12.52
N ARG A 245 -19.60 -41.19 12.61
CA ARG A 245 -20.44 -41.09 13.84
C ARG A 245 -19.63 -40.85 15.13
N GLY A 246 -18.42 -40.31 14.99
CA GLY A 246 -17.42 -40.08 16.02
C GLY A 246 -16.40 -39.04 15.54
N SER A 247 -15.21 -38.98 16.11
CA SER A 247 -14.26 -37.88 15.85
C SER A 247 -12.84 -38.35 15.56
N SER A 248 -12.22 -37.76 14.53
CA SER A 248 -10.80 -37.90 14.23
C SER A 248 -10.21 -36.54 13.85
N SER A 249 -9.90 -35.71 14.84
CA SER A 249 -9.50 -34.31 14.66
C SER A 249 -8.17 -34.02 15.36
N PRO A 250 -7.04 -34.52 14.83
CA PRO A 250 -5.74 -34.35 15.47
C PRO A 250 -5.29 -32.88 15.56
N GLN A 251 -4.37 -32.61 16.49
CA GLN A 251 -3.71 -31.33 16.64
C GLN A 251 -2.24 -31.44 16.20
N LEU A 252 -1.82 -30.57 15.30
CA LEU A 252 -0.48 -30.60 14.70
C LEU A 252 0.18 -29.23 14.85
N THR A 253 1.35 -29.21 15.46
CA THR A 253 2.14 -27.99 15.66
C THR A 253 3.57 -28.18 15.16
N ASN A 254 4.04 -27.26 14.32
CA ASN A 254 5.40 -27.29 13.75
C ASN A 254 5.71 -28.61 13.04
N CYS A 255 4.75 -29.16 12.28
CA CYS A 255 4.94 -30.40 11.53
C CYS A 255 5.30 -30.15 10.06
N VAL A 256 6.14 -31.01 9.48
CA VAL A 256 6.48 -30.98 8.05
C VAL A 256 5.92 -32.23 7.37
N PHE A 257 5.20 -32.03 6.28
CA PHE A 257 4.70 -33.05 5.37
C PHE A 257 5.36 -32.89 4.02
N GLN A 258 6.27 -33.80 3.67
CA GLN A 258 7.09 -33.65 2.48
C GLN A 258 7.04 -34.88 1.57
N SER A 259 6.83 -34.67 0.27
CA SER A 259 6.94 -35.74 -0.74
C SER A 259 6.07 -36.97 -0.47
N ASN A 260 4.93 -36.79 0.20
CA ASN A 260 3.96 -37.86 0.38
C ASN A 260 3.05 -37.96 -0.86
N SER A 261 2.59 -39.17 -1.15
CA SER A 261 1.79 -39.45 -2.35
C SER A 261 0.50 -40.19 -2.02
N ALA A 262 -0.61 -39.80 -2.64
CA ALA A 262 -1.87 -40.54 -2.52
C ALA A 262 -2.77 -40.49 -3.76
N THR A 263 -3.94 -41.13 -3.69
CA THR A 263 -5.05 -40.83 -4.62
C THR A 263 -5.81 -39.59 -4.13
N SER A 264 -6.16 -39.54 -2.84
CA SER A 264 -6.81 -38.37 -2.22
C SER A 264 -6.03 -37.93 -0.98
N GLY A 265 -5.68 -36.64 -0.92
CA GLY A 265 -4.91 -36.09 0.20
C GLY A 265 -3.47 -36.62 0.22
N GLY A 266 -2.59 -36.03 -0.59
CA GLY A 266 -1.21 -36.52 -0.73
C GLY A 266 -0.45 -36.57 0.60
N ALA A 267 -0.73 -35.64 1.51
CA ALA A 267 -0.29 -35.68 2.89
C ALA A 267 -1.42 -36.10 3.85
N LEU A 268 -2.50 -35.33 3.94
CA LEU A 268 -3.62 -35.58 4.87
C LEU A 268 -4.90 -35.84 4.09
N PHE A 269 -5.63 -36.85 4.53
CA PHE A 269 -7.03 -37.02 4.15
C PHE A 269 -7.90 -36.99 5.40
N ASN A 270 -8.91 -36.11 5.39
CA ASN A 270 -9.84 -35.92 6.48
C ASN A 270 -11.23 -36.31 6.01
N PHE A 271 -11.83 -37.33 6.61
CA PHE A 271 -13.14 -37.82 6.22
C PHE A 271 -14.12 -37.83 7.39
N GLY A 272 -15.13 -36.96 7.31
CA GLY A 272 -16.24 -36.85 8.24
C GLY A 272 -17.49 -37.50 7.63
N LEU A 273 -18.02 -38.51 8.29
CA LEU A 273 -19.11 -39.33 7.76
C LEU A 273 -20.22 -39.52 8.80
N TYR A 274 -21.48 -39.47 8.37
CA TYR A 274 -22.66 -39.76 9.20
C TYR A 274 -22.67 -39.00 10.54
N ASN A 275 -22.70 -37.66 10.50
CA ASN A 275 -22.56 -36.77 11.67
C ASN A 275 -21.21 -36.88 12.42
N GLY A 276 -20.26 -37.66 11.92
CA GLY A 276 -18.88 -37.68 12.41
C GLY A 276 -18.06 -36.49 11.94
N SER A 277 -16.93 -36.26 12.61
CA SER A 277 -16.08 -35.09 12.37
C SER A 277 -14.60 -35.45 12.17
N SER A 278 -13.99 -34.82 11.16
CA SER A 278 -12.56 -34.88 10.86
C SER A 278 -12.02 -33.48 10.56
N SER A 279 -11.89 -32.66 11.61
CA SER A 279 -11.57 -31.23 11.51
C SER A 279 -10.28 -30.90 12.28
N PRO A 280 -9.09 -31.32 11.78
CA PRO A 280 -7.83 -31.12 12.50
C PRO A 280 -7.45 -29.65 12.66
N GLN A 281 -6.64 -29.37 13.69
CA GLN A 281 -6.05 -28.05 13.95
C GLN A 281 -4.55 -28.08 13.63
N LEU A 282 -4.11 -27.20 12.73
CA LEU A 282 -2.74 -27.15 12.24
C LEU A 282 -2.16 -25.75 12.49
N THR A 283 -1.02 -25.69 13.17
CA THR A 283 -0.30 -24.44 13.44
C THR A 283 1.15 -24.57 13.01
N ASN A 284 1.62 -23.61 12.20
CA ASN A 284 2.99 -23.56 11.69
C ASN A 284 3.41 -24.86 10.94
N CYS A 285 2.46 -25.51 10.28
CA CYS A 285 2.74 -26.72 9.49
C CYS A 285 3.17 -26.37 8.06
N VAL A 286 4.06 -27.17 7.49
CA VAL A 286 4.52 -27.03 6.11
C VAL A 286 4.16 -28.27 5.30
N PHE A 287 3.55 -28.05 4.14
CA PHE A 287 3.19 -29.05 3.13
C PHE A 287 3.98 -28.78 1.86
N GLN A 288 4.95 -29.63 1.57
CA GLN A 288 5.85 -29.43 0.45
C GLN A 288 5.91 -30.64 -0.48
N SER A 289 5.76 -30.41 -1.78
CA SER A 289 5.96 -31.44 -2.81
C SER A 289 5.13 -32.70 -2.62
N ASN A 290 3.96 -32.60 -1.97
CA ASN A 290 3.03 -33.71 -1.88
C ASN A 290 2.23 -33.82 -3.17
N SER A 291 1.82 -35.04 -3.52
CA SER A 291 1.17 -35.33 -4.79
C SER A 291 -0.07 -36.19 -4.58
N ALA A 292 -1.17 -35.88 -5.28
CA ALA A 292 -2.35 -36.73 -5.29
C ALA A 292 -3.15 -36.66 -6.60
N THR A 293 -4.20 -37.47 -6.75
CA THR A 293 -5.22 -37.19 -7.78
C THR A 293 -6.07 -36.01 -7.35
N THR A 294 -6.50 -35.97 -6.08
CA THR A 294 -7.24 -34.83 -5.52
C THR A 294 -6.65 -34.38 -4.18
N GLY A 295 -6.56 -33.07 -3.99
CA GLY A 295 -5.95 -32.48 -2.79
C GLY A 295 -4.48 -32.87 -2.65
N GLY A 296 -3.60 -32.22 -3.42
CA GLY A 296 -2.19 -32.61 -3.51
C GLY A 296 -1.47 -32.67 -2.16
N ALA A 297 -1.84 -31.81 -1.21
CA ALA A 297 -1.49 -31.95 0.19
C ALA A 297 -2.66 -32.45 1.06
N ILE A 298 -3.80 -31.77 1.02
CA ILE A 298 -4.94 -32.06 1.92
C ILE A 298 -6.21 -32.32 1.12
N GLY A 299 -6.88 -33.44 1.39
CA GLY A 299 -8.26 -33.69 0.96
C GLY A 299 -9.21 -33.67 2.16
N ASN A 300 -10.27 -32.86 2.10
CA ASN A 300 -11.27 -32.73 3.15
C ASN A 300 -12.64 -33.16 2.63
N ASP A 301 -13.05 -34.37 2.97
CA ASP A 301 -14.29 -34.96 2.50
C ASP A 301 -15.30 -35.04 3.63
N ALA A 302 -16.52 -34.60 3.36
CA ALA A 302 -17.60 -34.61 4.33
C ALA A 302 -18.89 -35.13 3.68
N GLU A 303 -19.49 -36.16 4.26
CA GLU A 303 -20.68 -36.82 3.70
C GLU A 303 -21.75 -37.10 4.75
N ASN A 304 -23.02 -37.08 4.33
CA ASN A 304 -24.18 -37.50 5.14
C ASN A 304 -24.22 -36.78 6.49
N ASN A 305 -24.26 -35.45 6.46
CA ASN A 305 -24.14 -34.55 7.63
C ASN A 305 -22.81 -34.62 8.39
N GLY A 306 -21.79 -35.32 7.87
CA GLY A 306 -20.43 -35.26 8.41
C GLY A 306 -19.77 -33.89 8.24
N SER A 307 -18.67 -33.67 8.96
CA SER A 307 -17.90 -32.42 8.90
C SER A 307 -16.40 -32.66 8.76
N SER A 308 -15.78 -31.98 7.79
CA SER A 308 -14.32 -31.95 7.60
C SER A 308 -13.85 -30.52 7.34
N SER A 309 -13.77 -29.74 8.41
CA SER A 309 -13.52 -28.28 8.36
C SER A 309 -12.26 -27.93 9.15
N PRO A 310 -11.05 -28.25 8.65
CA PRO A 310 -9.82 -28.04 9.39
C PRO A 310 -9.53 -26.55 9.64
N GLN A 311 -8.81 -26.26 10.72
CA GLN A 311 -8.35 -24.93 11.09
C GLN A 311 -6.84 -24.82 10.91
N LEU A 312 -6.39 -23.92 10.06
CA LEU A 312 -4.97 -23.77 9.71
C LEU A 312 -4.50 -22.35 10.03
N THR A 313 -3.42 -22.25 10.80
CA THR A 313 -2.81 -20.97 11.16
C THR A 313 -1.32 -21.00 10.82
N ASN A 314 -0.85 -19.99 10.08
CA ASN A 314 0.56 -19.86 9.68
C ASN A 314 1.09 -21.10 8.92
N CYS A 315 0.24 -21.74 8.11
CA CYS A 315 0.62 -22.91 7.33
C CYS A 315 1.16 -22.52 5.95
N VAL A 316 2.10 -23.31 5.44
CA VAL A 316 2.70 -23.11 4.11
C VAL A 316 2.43 -24.32 3.23
N PHE A 317 1.90 -24.08 2.03
CA PHE A 317 1.68 -25.06 0.97
C PHE A 317 2.55 -24.69 -0.23
N GLN A 318 3.59 -25.48 -0.47
CA GLN A 318 4.57 -25.19 -1.52
C GLN A 318 4.74 -26.36 -2.48
N SER A 319 4.62 -26.09 -3.77
CA SER A 319 4.94 -27.06 -4.84
C SER A 319 4.18 -28.39 -4.72
N ASN A 320 2.98 -28.39 -4.15
CA ASN A 320 2.13 -29.57 -4.14
C ASN A 320 1.41 -29.69 -5.49
N SER A 321 1.11 -30.91 -5.90
CA SER A 321 0.54 -31.18 -7.22
C SER A 321 -0.65 -32.13 -7.15
N ALA A 322 -1.67 -31.87 -7.98
CA ALA A 322 -2.80 -32.79 -8.13
C ALA A 322 -3.44 -32.76 -9.52
N THR A 323 -4.45 -33.60 -9.75
CA THR A 323 -5.40 -33.36 -10.84
C THR A 323 -6.37 -32.24 -10.47
N ALA A 324 -6.87 -32.22 -9.24
CA ALA A 324 -7.73 -31.14 -8.73
C ALA A 324 -7.33 -30.74 -7.31
N GLY A 325 -7.26 -29.43 -7.04
CA GLY A 325 -6.80 -28.89 -5.76
C GLY A 325 -5.32 -29.18 -5.52
N GLY A 326 -4.43 -28.46 -6.22
CA GLY A 326 -2.99 -28.74 -6.19
C GLY A 326 -2.39 -28.73 -4.78
N ALA A 327 -2.94 -27.91 -3.87
CA ALA A 327 -2.66 -28.00 -2.43
C ALA A 327 -3.81 -28.64 -1.66
N MET A 328 -5.04 -28.18 -1.85
CA MET A 328 -6.18 -28.56 -1.01
C MET A 328 -7.44 -28.81 -1.84
N GLU A 329 -8.16 -29.88 -1.53
CA GLU A 329 -9.53 -30.12 -1.97
C GLU A 329 -10.48 -30.09 -0.78
N ASN A 330 -11.64 -29.45 -0.95
CA ASN A 330 -12.73 -29.44 0.01
C ASN A 330 -14.00 -29.96 -0.67
N TYR A 331 -14.48 -31.12 -0.23
CA TYR A 331 -15.60 -31.83 -0.85
C TYR A 331 -16.72 -32.16 0.14
N GLY A 332 -17.77 -31.34 0.14
CA GLY A 332 -19.01 -31.59 0.87
C GLY A 332 -20.06 -32.25 -0.02
N THR A 333 -20.54 -33.44 0.35
CA THR A 333 -21.63 -34.12 -0.38
C THR A 333 -22.74 -34.57 0.55
N SER A 334 -23.95 -34.75 0.00
CA SER A 334 -25.08 -35.33 0.74
C SER A 334 -25.25 -34.66 2.11
N THR A 335 -25.45 -33.34 2.12
CA THR A 335 -25.51 -32.46 3.30
C THR A 335 -24.25 -32.34 4.17
N GLY A 336 -23.14 -32.94 3.77
CA GLY A 336 -21.83 -32.78 4.44
C GLY A 336 -21.23 -31.38 4.29
N ILE A 337 -20.35 -31.03 5.24
CA ILE A 337 -19.77 -29.69 5.38
C ILE A 337 -18.24 -29.74 5.37
N SER A 338 -17.61 -29.12 4.36
CA SER A 338 -16.16 -29.03 4.20
C SER A 338 -15.72 -27.55 4.07
N ASN A 339 -15.75 -26.82 5.19
CA ASN A 339 -15.52 -25.37 5.24
C ASN A 339 -14.24 -25.06 6.03
N PRO A 340 -13.03 -25.26 5.46
CA PRO A 340 -11.80 -25.01 6.20
C PRO A 340 -11.63 -23.52 6.53
N GLN A 341 -10.98 -23.24 7.66
CA GLN A 341 -10.65 -21.88 8.11
C GLN A 341 -9.13 -21.68 8.09
N LEU A 342 -8.66 -20.72 7.30
CA LEU A 342 -7.24 -20.48 7.07
C LEU A 342 -6.89 -19.05 7.47
N THR A 343 -5.91 -18.91 8.35
CA THR A 343 -5.37 -17.61 8.77
C THR A 343 -3.87 -17.58 8.52
N ASN A 344 -3.38 -16.50 7.91
CA ASN A 344 -1.95 -16.29 7.63
C ASN A 344 -1.30 -17.46 6.85
N CYS A 345 -2.04 -18.08 5.92
CA CYS A 345 -1.53 -19.22 5.16
C CYS A 345 -0.93 -18.78 3.81
N VAL A 346 0.11 -19.49 3.37
CA VAL A 346 0.81 -19.24 2.10
C VAL A 346 0.59 -20.41 1.15
N PHE A 347 0.12 -20.13 -0.07
CA PHE A 347 0.02 -21.07 -1.18
C PHE A 347 0.95 -20.63 -2.30
N GLN A 348 2.05 -21.33 -2.47
CA GLN A 348 3.07 -20.97 -3.45
C GLN A 348 3.38 -22.12 -4.42
N SER A 349 3.32 -21.82 -5.71
CA SER A 349 3.76 -22.74 -6.77
C SER A 349 3.07 -24.11 -6.75
N ASN A 350 1.85 -24.20 -6.25
CA ASN A 350 1.06 -25.42 -6.32
C ASN A 350 0.41 -25.53 -7.71
N SER A 351 0.25 -26.76 -8.20
CA SER A 351 -0.23 -27.01 -9.56
C SER A 351 -1.34 -28.05 -9.63
N ALA A 352 -2.35 -27.81 -10.47
CA ALA A 352 -3.39 -28.78 -10.78
C ALA A 352 -3.57 -28.99 -12.29
N THR A 353 -3.78 -30.21 -12.78
CA THR A 353 -4.02 -30.43 -14.22
C THR A 353 -5.48 -30.16 -14.65
N SER A 354 -6.42 -29.98 -13.72
CA SER A 354 -7.83 -29.67 -14.01
C SER A 354 -8.28 -28.35 -13.37
N GLY A 355 -8.44 -28.31 -12.05
CA GLY A 355 -9.08 -27.18 -11.37
C GLY A 355 -8.41 -26.86 -10.03
N GLY A 356 -8.26 -25.56 -9.73
CA GLY A 356 -7.80 -25.08 -8.42
C GLY A 356 -6.33 -25.37 -8.18
N GLY A 357 -5.43 -24.56 -8.75
CA GLY A 357 -3.98 -24.80 -8.64
C GLY A 357 -3.50 -24.81 -7.20
N ALA A 358 -4.12 -24.02 -6.32
CA ALA A 358 -3.99 -24.17 -4.87
C ALA A 358 -5.20 -24.87 -4.26
N ILE A 359 -6.39 -24.27 -4.34
CA ILE A 359 -7.58 -24.75 -3.63
C ILE A 359 -8.69 -25.11 -4.62
N TYR A 360 -9.27 -26.29 -4.46
CA TYR A 360 -10.48 -26.69 -5.14
C TYR A 360 -11.60 -26.90 -4.12
N ASN A 361 -12.59 -26.01 -4.14
CA ASN A 361 -13.81 -26.17 -3.36
C ASN A 361 -14.89 -26.75 -4.26
N VAL A 362 -15.44 -27.91 -3.91
CA VAL A 362 -16.43 -28.62 -4.71
C VAL A 362 -17.52 -29.20 -3.82
N ASN A 363 -18.77 -29.22 -4.27
CA ASN A 363 -19.85 -29.87 -3.53
C ASN A 363 -20.82 -30.62 -4.44
N ARG A 364 -21.53 -31.59 -3.86
CA ARG A 364 -22.73 -32.21 -4.45
C ARG A 364 -23.82 -32.34 -3.40
N GLN A 365 -24.78 -31.40 -3.39
CA GLN A 365 -25.83 -31.30 -2.37
C GLN A 365 -25.27 -31.06 -0.94
N GLY A 366 -24.06 -30.50 -0.83
CA GLY A 366 -23.37 -30.19 0.44
C GLY A 366 -22.86 -28.74 0.47
N THR A 367 -21.93 -28.46 1.38
CA THR A 367 -21.31 -27.13 1.51
C THR A 367 -19.79 -27.22 1.53
N SER A 368 -19.12 -26.38 0.72
CA SER A 368 -17.66 -26.26 0.64
C SER A 368 -17.20 -24.80 0.57
N SER A 369 -17.57 -23.99 1.57
CA SER A 369 -17.32 -22.54 1.61
C SER A 369 -16.15 -22.21 2.54
N SER A 370 -14.93 -22.27 2.02
CA SER A 370 -13.71 -21.96 2.77
C SER A 370 -13.64 -20.49 3.24
N GLN A 371 -13.01 -20.27 4.39
CA GLN A 371 -12.83 -18.94 4.99
C GLN A 371 -11.34 -18.63 5.10
N LEU A 372 -10.90 -17.53 4.49
CA LEU A 372 -9.49 -17.18 4.37
C LEU A 372 -9.27 -15.76 4.86
N THR A 373 -8.32 -15.61 5.79
CA THR A 373 -7.91 -14.31 6.32
C THR A 373 -6.40 -14.16 6.24
N ASN A 374 -5.91 -13.04 5.71
CA ASN A 374 -4.47 -12.75 5.58
C ASN A 374 -3.71 -13.84 4.79
N CYS A 375 -4.34 -14.49 3.82
CA CYS A 375 -3.70 -15.56 3.04
C CYS A 375 -3.07 -15.04 1.76
N SER A 376 -1.99 -15.67 1.29
CA SER A 376 -1.38 -15.36 -0.01
C SER A 376 -1.40 -16.54 -0.99
N PHE A 377 -1.62 -16.22 -2.26
CA PHE A 377 -1.62 -17.14 -3.40
C PHE A 377 -0.64 -16.63 -4.44
N GLN A 378 0.50 -17.30 -4.58
CA GLN A 378 1.61 -16.87 -5.43
C GLN A 378 1.98 -17.95 -6.43
N SER A 379 1.95 -17.63 -7.72
CA SER A 379 2.44 -18.51 -8.78
C SER A 379 1.82 -19.92 -8.82
N ASN A 380 0.57 -20.07 -8.37
CA ASN A 380 -0.15 -21.33 -8.50
C ASN A 380 -0.70 -21.45 -9.93
N SER A 381 -0.81 -22.68 -10.44
CA SER A 381 -1.22 -22.93 -11.81
C SER A 381 -2.26 -24.03 -11.96
N ALA A 382 -3.21 -23.86 -12.88
CA ALA A 382 -4.16 -24.91 -13.25
C ALA A 382 -4.67 -24.80 -14.69
N ASN A 383 -5.53 -25.72 -15.12
CA ASN A 383 -6.31 -25.49 -16.33
C ASN A 383 -7.42 -24.45 -16.07
N ASN A 384 -8.15 -24.58 -14.97
CA ASN A 384 -9.14 -23.60 -14.52
C ASN A 384 -8.89 -23.19 -13.07
N GLY A 385 -8.99 -21.90 -12.75
CA GLY A 385 -8.79 -21.44 -11.37
C GLY A 385 -7.34 -21.61 -10.92
N GLY A 386 -6.42 -20.82 -11.48
CA GLY A 386 -4.98 -20.95 -11.24
C GLY A 386 -4.62 -20.91 -9.76
N ALA A 387 -5.30 -20.08 -8.96
CA ALA A 387 -5.26 -20.20 -7.50
C ALA A 387 -6.44 -21.03 -6.95
N MET A 388 -7.67 -20.65 -7.29
CA MET A 388 -8.87 -21.24 -6.68
C MET A 388 -9.94 -21.60 -7.71
N TYR A 389 -10.52 -22.79 -7.56
CA TYR A 389 -11.72 -23.21 -8.29
C TYR A 389 -12.84 -23.45 -7.29
N ASN A 390 -14.01 -22.85 -7.54
CA ASN A 390 -15.22 -22.97 -6.74
C ASN A 390 -16.36 -23.60 -7.54
N GLU A 391 -16.56 -24.91 -7.38
CA GLU A 391 -17.65 -25.67 -7.98
C GLU A 391 -18.81 -25.86 -7.00
N SER A 392 -20.03 -25.63 -7.46
CA SER A 392 -21.24 -25.93 -6.70
C SER A 392 -22.28 -26.66 -7.53
N ASN A 393 -22.83 -27.75 -7.01
CA ASN A 393 -23.86 -28.54 -7.68
C ASN A 393 -24.96 -28.92 -6.68
N TYR A 394 -26.15 -28.32 -6.83
CA TYR A 394 -27.25 -28.39 -5.86
C TYR A 394 -26.95 -27.91 -4.42
N GLY A 395 -25.74 -27.41 -4.14
CA GLY A 395 -25.30 -26.99 -2.80
C GLY A 395 -24.73 -25.58 -2.77
N THR A 396 -23.76 -25.34 -1.88
CA THR A 396 -23.17 -24.00 -1.67
C THR A 396 -21.63 -24.02 -1.60
N THR A 397 -20.99 -23.22 -2.44
CA THR A 397 -19.53 -22.99 -2.47
C THR A 397 -19.29 -21.47 -2.57
N ASN A 398 -19.42 -20.77 -1.45
CA ASN A 398 -19.33 -19.31 -1.37
C ASN A 398 -18.15 -18.89 -0.46
N PRO A 399 -16.90 -19.12 -0.88
CA PRO A 399 -15.74 -18.82 -0.04
C PRO A 399 -15.65 -17.34 0.31
N GLN A 400 -15.14 -17.06 1.50
CA GLN A 400 -15.00 -15.71 2.06
C GLN A 400 -13.52 -15.39 2.22
N LEU A 401 -13.05 -14.34 1.53
CA LEU A 401 -11.65 -13.96 1.50
C LEU A 401 -11.50 -12.53 2.02
N THR A 402 -10.78 -12.38 3.13
CA THR A 402 -10.51 -11.09 3.78
C THR A 402 -9.01 -10.87 3.85
N ASN A 403 -8.55 -9.71 3.38
CA ASN A 403 -7.12 -9.37 3.40
C ASN A 403 -6.27 -10.41 2.65
N CYS A 404 -6.70 -10.91 1.50
CA CYS A 404 -5.94 -11.92 0.75
C CYS A 404 -5.17 -11.28 -0.42
N SER A 405 -3.99 -11.82 -0.73
CA SER A 405 -3.18 -11.37 -1.88
C SER A 405 -2.99 -12.48 -2.91
N PHE A 406 -3.34 -12.20 -4.16
CA PHE A 406 -3.17 -13.08 -5.31
C PHE A 406 -2.18 -12.46 -6.30
N GLN A 407 -1.10 -13.17 -6.58
CA GLN A 407 -0.05 -12.69 -7.46
C GLN A 407 0.45 -13.76 -8.41
N SER A 408 0.52 -13.44 -9.70
CA SER A 408 1.16 -14.29 -10.71
C SER A 408 0.58 -15.70 -10.82
N ASN A 409 -0.68 -15.91 -10.42
CA ASN A 409 -1.36 -17.20 -10.61
C ASN A 409 -1.83 -17.32 -12.06
N SER A 410 -1.76 -18.52 -12.63
CA SER A 410 -1.99 -18.75 -14.05
C SER A 410 -2.99 -19.86 -14.32
N ALA A 411 -3.82 -19.68 -15.33
CA ALA A 411 -4.71 -20.72 -15.84
C ALA A 411 -4.48 -20.89 -17.34
N THR A 412 -4.37 -22.14 -17.83
CA THR A 412 -4.24 -22.39 -19.27
C THR A 412 -5.54 -22.16 -20.01
N THR A 413 -6.69 -22.33 -19.34
CA THR A 413 -8.03 -22.18 -19.93
C THR A 413 -8.75 -20.95 -19.38
N SER A 414 -9.03 -20.87 -18.08
CA SER A 414 -9.86 -19.79 -17.53
C SER A 414 -9.62 -19.51 -16.04
N GLY A 415 -9.72 -18.24 -15.64
CA GLY A 415 -9.65 -17.83 -14.23
C GLY A 415 -8.27 -17.99 -13.62
N GLY A 416 -7.29 -17.18 -14.02
CA GLY A 416 -5.92 -17.29 -13.49
C GLY A 416 -5.83 -17.09 -11.98
N ALA A 417 -6.67 -16.24 -11.38
CA ALA A 417 -6.87 -16.22 -9.93
C ALA A 417 -8.01 -17.18 -9.53
N MET A 418 -9.21 -16.98 -10.06
CA MET A 418 -10.41 -17.65 -9.58
C MET A 418 -11.35 -18.09 -10.70
N TYR A 419 -11.87 -19.31 -10.59
CA TYR A 419 -12.91 -19.84 -11.48
C TYR A 419 -14.13 -20.27 -10.64
N ASN A 420 -15.30 -19.72 -10.93
CA ASN A 420 -16.53 -19.94 -10.17
C ASN A 420 -17.60 -20.58 -11.05
N TYR A 421 -18.07 -21.77 -10.66
CA TYR A 421 -19.03 -22.56 -11.42
C TYR A 421 -20.23 -22.99 -10.56
N GLY A 422 -21.42 -22.53 -10.91
CA GLY A 422 -22.69 -22.89 -10.24
C GLY A 422 -23.58 -23.75 -11.13
N ALA A 423 -23.59 -25.07 -10.96
CA ALA A 423 -24.48 -25.97 -11.70
C ALA A 423 -25.75 -26.31 -10.92
N ASN A 424 -26.84 -26.58 -11.66
CA ASN A 424 -28.08 -27.16 -11.12
C ASN A 424 -28.62 -26.43 -9.88
N SER A 425 -28.76 -25.11 -9.94
CA SER A 425 -29.18 -24.24 -8.82
C SER A 425 -28.18 -24.18 -7.63
N GLY A 426 -26.98 -24.73 -7.79
CA GLY A 426 -25.89 -24.56 -6.84
C GLY A 426 -25.37 -23.12 -6.81
N SER A 427 -25.07 -22.61 -5.62
CA SER A 427 -24.51 -21.26 -5.44
C SER A 427 -22.98 -21.31 -5.45
N SER A 428 -22.35 -20.55 -6.34
CA SER A 428 -20.90 -20.29 -6.36
C SER A 428 -20.66 -18.77 -6.45
N SER A 429 -20.63 -18.11 -5.30
CA SER A 429 -20.56 -16.65 -5.16
C SER A 429 -19.55 -16.22 -4.10
N PRO A 430 -18.24 -16.21 -4.43
CA PRO A 430 -17.20 -15.75 -3.52
C PRO A 430 -17.36 -14.28 -3.12
N LEU A 431 -16.96 -13.97 -1.89
CA LEU A 431 -16.81 -12.59 -1.41
C LEU A 431 -15.34 -12.27 -1.17
N LEU A 432 -14.85 -11.20 -1.81
CA LEU A 432 -13.53 -10.63 -1.58
C LEU A 432 -13.68 -9.30 -0.83
N THR A 433 -12.97 -9.15 0.28
CA THR A 433 -12.86 -7.89 0.99
C THR A 433 -11.40 -7.57 1.28
N ASN A 434 -11.00 -6.31 1.12
CA ASN A 434 -9.63 -5.86 1.42
C ASN A 434 -8.57 -6.69 0.70
N SER A 435 -8.85 -7.20 -0.49
CA SER A 435 -7.96 -8.17 -1.15
C SER A 435 -7.27 -7.56 -2.37
N VAL A 436 -6.13 -8.11 -2.76
CA VAL A 436 -5.33 -7.63 -3.89
C VAL A 436 -5.21 -8.73 -4.93
N LEU A 437 -5.60 -8.46 -6.18
CA LEU A 437 -5.41 -9.36 -7.33
C LEU A 437 -4.53 -8.68 -8.37
N TRP A 438 -3.29 -9.13 -8.49
CA TRP A 438 -2.31 -8.57 -9.41
C TRP A 438 -1.67 -9.63 -10.32
N ASN A 439 -1.58 -9.33 -11.62
CA ASN A 439 -0.90 -10.20 -12.60
C ASN A 439 -1.43 -11.65 -12.62
N ASN A 440 -2.75 -11.85 -12.59
CA ASN A 440 -3.35 -13.20 -12.62
C ASN A 440 -4.03 -13.52 -13.97
N GLY A 441 -3.56 -12.91 -15.07
CA GLY A 441 -4.14 -13.11 -16.41
C GLY A 441 -5.12 -12.02 -16.88
N GLY A 442 -5.02 -10.81 -16.34
CA GLY A 442 -5.80 -9.65 -16.77
C GLY A 442 -7.31 -9.89 -16.72
N SER A 443 -8.00 -9.71 -17.85
CA SER A 443 -9.45 -9.97 -17.97
C SER A 443 -9.85 -11.42 -17.70
N ASN A 444 -8.92 -12.37 -17.78
CA ASN A 444 -9.12 -13.77 -17.45
C ASN A 444 -8.76 -14.10 -15.99
N SER A 445 -8.49 -13.10 -15.14
CA SER A 445 -8.15 -13.35 -13.73
C SER A 445 -9.30 -13.97 -12.96
N ILE A 446 -10.54 -13.53 -13.22
CA ILE A 446 -11.75 -14.06 -12.60
C ILE A 446 -12.70 -14.48 -13.71
N VAL A 447 -13.18 -15.72 -13.64
CA VAL A 447 -14.19 -16.24 -14.56
C VAL A 447 -15.35 -16.81 -13.76
N ASN A 448 -16.57 -16.42 -14.12
CA ASN A 448 -17.79 -16.92 -13.51
C ASN A 448 -18.69 -17.56 -14.56
N PHE A 449 -19.14 -18.77 -14.28
CA PHE A 449 -20.14 -19.51 -15.05
C PHE A 449 -21.28 -19.88 -14.11
N TYR A 450 -22.43 -19.24 -14.28
CA TYR A 450 -23.58 -19.39 -13.37
C TYR A 450 -23.24 -19.10 -11.88
N GLY A 451 -22.15 -18.35 -11.65
CA GLY A 451 -21.71 -17.85 -10.36
C GLY A 451 -21.55 -16.33 -10.39
N ALA A 452 -21.22 -15.72 -9.26
CA ALA A 452 -21.02 -14.28 -9.16
C ALA A 452 -20.04 -13.90 -8.05
N LEU A 453 -18.86 -13.39 -8.42
CA LEU A 453 -17.94 -12.82 -7.46
C LEU A 453 -18.35 -11.38 -7.07
N VAL A 454 -18.39 -11.12 -5.76
CA VAL A 454 -18.57 -9.78 -5.20
C VAL A 454 -17.27 -9.37 -4.52
N ALA A 455 -16.80 -8.17 -4.81
CA ALA A 455 -15.62 -7.57 -4.19
C ALA A 455 -15.97 -6.23 -3.54
N ARG A 456 -15.36 -5.95 -2.39
CA ARG A 456 -15.44 -4.66 -1.70
C ARG A 456 -14.07 -4.25 -1.22
N TYR A 457 -13.75 -2.96 -1.27
CA TYR A 457 -12.48 -2.44 -0.75
C TYR A 457 -11.27 -3.23 -1.23
N SER A 458 -11.27 -3.69 -2.49
CA SER A 458 -10.22 -4.56 -3.04
C SER A 458 -9.51 -3.87 -4.21
N LEU A 459 -8.24 -4.22 -4.42
CA LEU A 459 -7.39 -3.65 -5.46
C LEU A 459 -7.15 -4.67 -6.58
N PHE A 460 -7.35 -4.23 -7.82
CA PHE A 460 -7.16 -5.07 -8.99
C PHE A 460 -6.13 -4.45 -9.95
N ASP A 461 -5.44 -5.31 -10.69
CA ASP A 461 -4.90 -4.92 -12.00
C ASP A 461 -6.02 -4.30 -12.85
N ASN A 462 -5.73 -3.19 -13.54
CA ASN A 462 -6.73 -2.39 -14.25
C ASN A 462 -7.43 -3.12 -15.41
N THR A 463 -6.94 -4.28 -15.82
CA THR A 463 -7.54 -5.10 -16.87
C THR A 463 -8.48 -6.19 -16.34
N VAL A 464 -8.56 -6.39 -15.02
CA VAL A 464 -9.39 -7.44 -14.41
C VAL A 464 -10.87 -7.14 -14.57
N THR A 465 -11.63 -8.15 -14.97
CA THR A 465 -13.10 -8.14 -15.06
C THR A 465 -13.68 -9.31 -14.26
N GLY A 466 -15.00 -9.53 -14.34
CA GLY A 466 -15.64 -10.68 -13.70
C GLY A 466 -15.95 -10.52 -12.20
N TYR A 467 -16.02 -9.29 -11.70
CA TYR A 467 -16.47 -8.99 -10.34
C TYR A 467 -17.49 -7.85 -10.32
N SER A 468 -18.25 -7.77 -9.23
CA SER A 468 -19.18 -6.68 -8.95
C SER A 468 -18.95 -6.14 -7.53
N GLY A 469 -19.57 -5.02 -7.16
CA GLY A 469 -19.45 -4.40 -5.83
C GLY A 469 -18.82 -3.01 -5.86
N SER A 470 -18.74 -2.37 -4.68
CA SER A 470 -18.34 -0.97 -4.53
C SER A 470 -16.95 -0.84 -3.89
N ASP A 471 -16.40 0.38 -3.95
CA ASP A 471 -15.19 0.78 -3.22
C ASP A 471 -13.92 0.02 -3.60
N ASN A 472 -13.92 -0.61 -4.77
CA ASN A 472 -12.75 -1.27 -5.33
C ASN A 472 -11.88 -0.27 -6.09
N LEU A 473 -10.56 -0.50 -6.07
CA LEU A 473 -9.57 0.28 -6.78
C LEU A 473 -8.94 -0.53 -7.92
N THR A 474 -8.38 0.18 -8.88
CA THR A 474 -7.57 -0.41 -9.95
C THR A 474 -6.21 0.28 -10.07
N THR A 475 -5.21 -0.43 -10.56
CA THR A 475 -3.85 0.10 -10.80
C THR A 475 -3.23 -0.52 -12.05
N THR A 476 -2.32 0.22 -12.71
CA THR A 476 -1.47 -0.27 -13.82
C THR A 476 -0.07 -0.65 -13.37
N VAL A 477 0.27 -0.41 -12.10
CA VAL A 477 1.57 -0.71 -11.50
C VAL A 477 1.38 -1.71 -10.36
N SER A 478 2.32 -2.66 -10.26
CA SER A 478 2.34 -3.67 -9.20
C SER A 478 2.22 -3.01 -7.83
N PRO A 479 1.23 -3.39 -6.98
CA PRO A 479 1.14 -2.94 -5.61
C PRO A 479 2.21 -3.54 -4.70
N PHE A 480 2.95 -4.53 -5.19
CA PHE A 480 3.91 -5.32 -4.43
C PHE A 480 5.37 -4.97 -4.75
N VAL A 481 6.28 -5.18 -3.79
CA VAL A 481 7.72 -4.90 -3.90
C VAL A 481 8.45 -5.74 -4.96
N SER A 482 7.96 -6.93 -5.28
CA SER A 482 8.53 -7.82 -6.31
C SER A 482 7.50 -8.81 -6.82
N ALA A 483 7.83 -9.58 -7.87
CA ALA A 483 6.98 -10.63 -8.43
C ALA A 483 6.81 -11.88 -7.53
N THR A 484 7.62 -12.00 -6.48
CA THR A 484 7.73 -13.16 -5.58
C THR A 484 7.37 -12.83 -4.13
N SER A 485 6.80 -11.65 -3.90
CA SER A 485 6.44 -11.17 -2.58
C SER A 485 5.14 -10.39 -2.65
N VAL A 486 4.26 -10.63 -1.69
CA VAL A 486 3.01 -9.88 -1.51
C VAL A 486 3.14 -8.70 -0.55
N ALA A 487 4.36 -8.35 -0.13
CA ALA A 487 4.61 -7.15 0.65
C ALA A 487 4.40 -5.90 -0.21
N LEU A 488 3.73 -4.89 0.33
CA LEU A 488 3.44 -3.63 -0.36
C LEU A 488 4.69 -2.75 -0.45
N TYR A 489 4.91 -2.11 -1.60
CA TYR A 489 5.95 -1.08 -1.71
C TYR A 489 5.41 0.27 -1.18
N ALA A 490 6.32 1.17 -0.78
CA ALA A 490 5.93 2.51 -0.34
C ALA A 490 5.19 3.24 -1.47
N CYS A 491 4.00 3.78 -1.20
CA CYS A 491 3.06 4.37 -2.18
C CYS A 491 2.16 3.37 -2.93
N SER A 492 2.15 2.10 -2.55
CA SER A 492 1.16 1.17 -3.10
C SER A 492 -0.27 1.71 -2.87
N PRO A 493 -1.15 1.67 -3.89
CA PRO A 493 -2.54 2.14 -3.76
C PRO A 493 -3.37 1.27 -2.80
N ALA A 494 -2.82 0.15 -2.33
CA ALA A 494 -3.41 -0.69 -1.30
C ALA A 494 -3.24 -0.12 0.13
N ILE A 495 -2.28 0.79 0.35
CA ILE A 495 -1.94 1.31 1.67
C ILE A 495 -3.07 2.20 2.20
N ASN A 496 -3.53 1.93 3.42
CA ASN A 496 -4.63 2.57 4.12
C ASN A 496 -5.90 2.67 3.27
N ALA A 497 -6.13 1.69 2.38
CA ALA A 497 -7.19 1.75 1.38
C ALA A 497 -8.34 0.74 1.63
N GLY A 498 -8.19 -0.19 2.59
CA GLY A 498 -9.19 -1.21 2.92
C GLY A 498 -10.46 -0.66 3.58
N ASN A 499 -11.33 -1.52 4.10
CA ASN A 499 -12.61 -1.10 4.68
C ASN A 499 -12.40 -0.11 5.87
N PRO A 500 -12.97 1.11 5.85
CA PRO A 500 -12.81 2.09 6.93
C PRO A 500 -13.43 1.63 8.26
N THR A 501 -14.31 0.63 8.27
CA THR A 501 -14.87 0.08 9.52
C THR A 501 -13.89 -0.78 10.31
N SER A 502 -12.75 -1.16 9.70
CA SER A 502 -11.69 -1.98 10.34
C SER A 502 -11.22 -1.47 11.70
N VAL A 503 -11.41 -0.18 11.99
CA VAL A 503 -11.02 0.48 13.24
C VAL A 503 -12.19 1.04 14.06
N THR A 504 -13.43 0.91 13.58
CA THR A 504 -14.59 1.59 14.21
C THR A 504 -15.72 0.67 14.64
N THR A 505 -15.82 -0.55 14.09
CA THR A 505 -16.88 -1.50 14.47
C THR A 505 -16.35 -2.54 15.44
N SER A 506 -17.23 -3.09 16.28
CA SER A 506 -16.94 -4.17 17.23
C SER A 506 -17.43 -5.54 16.76
N SER A 507 -18.09 -5.62 15.60
CA SER A 507 -18.73 -6.84 15.08
C SER A 507 -18.02 -7.38 13.83
N PRO A 508 -17.89 -8.72 13.69
CA PRO A 508 -17.35 -9.39 12.51
C PRO A 508 -18.09 -9.00 11.22
N PRO A 509 -17.46 -9.18 10.03
CA PRO A 509 -16.13 -9.77 9.82
C PRO A 509 -14.96 -8.77 9.91
N TYR A 510 -15.24 -7.47 10.11
CA TYR A 510 -14.28 -6.40 9.82
C TYR A 510 -14.08 -5.43 10.99
N SER A 511 -14.13 -5.92 12.23
CA SER A 511 -13.75 -5.15 13.43
C SER A 511 -12.28 -5.38 13.80
N GLU A 512 -11.68 -4.42 14.52
CA GLU A 512 -10.34 -4.58 15.14
C GLU A 512 -10.25 -5.87 15.98
N THR A 513 -11.38 -6.29 16.58
CA THR A 513 -11.50 -7.51 17.38
C THR A 513 -11.76 -8.80 16.57
N ALA A 514 -12.16 -8.70 15.31
CA ALA A 514 -12.42 -9.85 14.44
C ALA A 514 -11.27 -10.15 13.47
N LEU A 515 -10.41 -9.18 13.18
CA LEU A 515 -9.19 -9.40 12.42
C LEU A 515 -8.09 -10.02 13.32
N PRO A 516 -7.19 -10.83 12.76
CA PRO A 516 -5.99 -11.26 13.47
C PRO A 516 -5.14 -10.05 13.89
N ALA A 517 -4.53 -10.13 15.08
CA ALA A 517 -3.69 -9.06 15.61
C ALA A 517 -2.49 -8.73 14.70
N THR A 518 -2.01 -9.72 13.96
CA THR A 518 -0.90 -9.57 13.02
C THR A 518 -1.30 -9.91 11.58
N ASP A 519 -0.61 -9.30 10.63
CA ASP A 519 -0.67 -9.65 9.21
C ASP A 519 0.10 -10.95 8.89
N LEU A 520 0.17 -11.30 7.62
CA LEU A 520 0.88 -12.49 7.14
C LEU A 520 2.38 -12.51 7.48
N MET A 521 3.02 -11.34 7.62
CA MET A 521 4.46 -11.21 7.92
C MET A 521 4.73 -11.06 9.42
N GLY A 522 3.70 -11.11 10.26
CA GLY A 522 3.80 -10.95 11.71
C GLY A 522 3.84 -9.50 12.19
N GLY A 523 3.66 -8.52 11.30
CA GLY A 523 3.51 -7.10 11.66
C GLY A 523 2.09 -6.81 12.16
N PRO A 524 1.83 -5.68 12.83
CA PRO A 524 0.46 -5.28 13.21
C PRO A 524 -0.46 -5.23 11.99
N ARG A 525 -1.68 -5.77 12.10
CA ARG A 525 -2.62 -5.78 10.96
C ARG A 525 -3.19 -4.40 10.62
N ILE A 526 -3.09 -3.42 11.51
CA ILE A 526 -3.58 -2.07 11.27
C ILE A 526 -2.49 -1.08 11.66
N VAL A 527 -1.99 -0.33 10.67
CA VAL A 527 -1.03 0.76 10.81
C VAL A 527 -1.63 2.00 10.14
N GLY A 528 -1.42 3.19 10.68
CA GLY A 528 -1.95 4.43 10.07
C GLY A 528 -3.46 4.64 10.23
N GLY A 529 -4.14 3.77 11.00
CA GLY A 529 -5.55 3.94 11.37
C GLY A 529 -6.55 3.35 10.37
N ARG A 530 -6.10 2.58 9.37
CA ARG A 530 -6.97 1.86 8.43
C ARG A 530 -6.23 0.68 7.83
N VAL A 531 -6.86 -0.50 7.78
CA VAL A 531 -6.23 -1.70 7.19
C VAL A 531 -5.85 -1.49 5.72
N ASP A 532 -4.67 -1.99 5.33
CA ASP A 532 -4.26 -2.07 3.94
C ASP A 532 -5.03 -3.15 3.19
N MET A 533 -5.17 -3.00 1.88
CA MET A 533 -5.64 -4.09 1.04
C MET A 533 -4.53 -5.15 0.89
N GLY A 534 -4.87 -6.42 1.08
CA GLY A 534 -3.98 -7.57 0.88
C GLY A 534 -3.50 -8.21 2.18
N ALA A 535 -2.71 -9.28 2.03
CA ALA A 535 -2.26 -10.14 3.14
C ALA A 535 -1.24 -9.49 4.08
N VAL A 536 -0.59 -8.41 3.67
CA VAL A 536 0.49 -7.74 4.39
C VAL A 536 0.10 -6.28 4.62
N GLU A 537 0.38 -5.77 5.81
CA GLU A 537 0.26 -4.36 6.19
C GLU A 537 1.60 -3.66 5.97
N PHE A 538 1.58 -2.48 5.38
CA PHE A 538 2.74 -1.63 5.21
C PHE A 538 3.11 -0.96 6.53
N THR A 539 4.25 -1.35 7.08
CA THR A 539 4.76 -0.83 8.36
C THR A 539 5.72 0.36 8.22
N GLY A 540 6.01 0.79 6.99
CA GLY A 540 6.90 1.93 6.75
C GLY A 540 6.25 3.28 7.13
N ILE A 541 7.08 4.27 7.47
CA ILE A 541 6.59 5.63 7.69
C ILE A 541 6.29 6.25 6.33
N VAL A 542 5.02 6.34 5.95
CA VAL A 542 4.56 7.31 4.96
C VAL A 542 4.60 8.67 5.66
N SER A 543 5.77 9.33 5.70
CA SER A 543 5.80 10.74 6.07
C SER A 543 5.38 11.49 4.82
N PRO A 544 4.18 12.09 4.77
CA PRO A 544 3.76 12.85 3.61
C PRO A 544 4.57 14.16 3.48
N VAL A 545 5.52 14.44 4.39
CA VAL A 545 6.32 15.66 4.38
C VAL A 545 7.80 15.33 4.54
N LEU A 546 8.63 15.87 3.65
CA LEU A 546 10.08 15.98 3.81
C LEU A 546 10.46 17.44 4.03
N TYR A 547 11.40 17.69 4.94
CA TYR A 547 11.78 19.05 5.37
C TYR A 547 13.17 19.42 4.86
N VAL A 548 13.32 20.64 4.33
CA VAL A 548 14.59 21.16 3.77
C VAL A 548 14.89 22.56 4.31
N THR A 549 16.10 22.76 4.81
CA THR A 549 16.61 24.09 5.26
C THR A 549 17.91 24.42 4.55
N PRO A 550 18.33 25.69 4.45
CA PRO A 550 19.55 26.04 3.72
C PRO A 550 20.80 25.30 4.23
N ALA A 551 20.97 25.23 5.57
CA ALA A 551 22.12 24.59 6.20
C ALA A 551 21.92 23.09 6.55
N GLY A 552 20.68 22.61 6.53
CA GLY A 552 20.32 21.28 7.05
C GLY A 552 20.39 21.22 8.59
N ASN A 553 19.66 20.28 9.20
CA ASN A 553 19.64 20.10 10.64
C ASN A 553 19.80 18.62 11.03
N GLY A 554 20.33 18.36 12.23
CA GLY A 554 20.36 17.04 12.85
C GLY A 554 20.88 15.93 11.92
N LEU A 555 20.07 14.87 11.76
CA LEU A 555 20.39 13.69 10.95
C LEU A 555 20.36 13.93 9.43
N ARG A 556 19.85 15.09 8.96
CA ARG A 556 19.74 15.46 7.54
C ARG A 556 19.05 14.41 6.67
N ASN A 557 17.98 13.82 7.18
CA ASN A 557 17.18 12.79 6.49
C ASN A 557 15.76 13.28 6.13
N GLY A 558 15.47 14.56 6.38
CA GLY A 558 14.19 15.17 6.02
C GLY A 558 12.99 14.69 6.85
N SER A 559 13.18 13.96 7.96
CA SER A 559 12.07 13.42 8.77
C SER A 559 11.32 14.46 9.62
N SER A 560 11.93 15.61 9.88
CA SER A 560 11.37 16.74 10.63
C SER A 560 12.20 18.00 10.37
N TRP A 561 11.74 19.17 10.81
CA TRP A 561 12.57 20.38 10.82
C TRP A 561 13.90 20.21 11.58
N ALA A 562 13.91 19.43 12.67
CA ALA A 562 15.11 19.13 13.45
C ALA A 562 16.11 18.20 12.72
N ASN A 563 15.65 17.46 11.72
CA ASN A 563 16.45 16.55 10.90
C ASN A 563 16.43 16.93 9.40
N ALA A 564 16.16 18.19 9.07
CA ALA A 564 15.92 18.64 7.71
C ALA A 564 17.12 18.40 6.79
N TYR A 565 16.85 18.08 5.53
CA TYR A 565 17.85 18.07 4.46
C TYR A 565 18.56 19.42 4.35
N VAL A 566 19.83 19.39 3.94
CA VAL A 566 20.60 20.57 3.54
C VAL A 566 20.10 21.08 2.20
N GLY A 567 20.20 22.39 1.94
CA GLY A 567 19.63 23.00 0.74
C GLY A 567 20.18 22.44 -0.58
N ALA A 568 21.47 22.06 -0.61
CA ALA A 568 22.08 21.38 -1.75
C ALA A 568 21.48 19.99 -2.06
N ALA A 569 20.72 19.41 -1.12
CA ALA A 569 20.00 18.15 -1.27
C ALA A 569 18.50 18.34 -1.55
N LEU A 570 18.06 19.56 -1.94
CA LEU A 570 16.65 19.80 -2.26
C LEU A 570 16.15 18.87 -3.38
N GLN A 571 16.93 18.63 -4.44
CA GLN A 571 16.55 17.69 -5.49
C GLN A 571 16.40 16.27 -4.95
N ILE A 572 17.30 15.83 -4.06
CA ILE A 572 17.20 14.53 -3.39
C ILE A 572 15.89 14.42 -2.60
N ALA A 573 15.49 15.48 -1.90
CA ALA A 573 14.22 15.49 -1.17
C ALA A 573 13.01 15.34 -2.12
N ILE A 574 13.03 15.96 -3.30
CA ILE A 574 12.00 15.82 -4.33
C ILE A 574 11.96 14.39 -4.88
N ASP A 575 13.13 13.80 -5.15
CA ASP A 575 13.27 12.44 -5.70
C ASP A 575 12.95 11.35 -4.66
N GLN A 576 13.07 11.65 -3.37
CA GLN A 576 12.73 10.72 -2.28
C GLN A 576 11.32 10.93 -1.72
N ALA A 577 10.65 12.03 -2.07
CA ALA A 577 9.27 12.27 -1.68
C ALA A 577 8.38 11.13 -2.23
N PRO A 578 7.61 10.42 -1.37
CA PRO A 578 6.75 9.32 -1.79
C PRO A 578 5.61 9.88 -2.63
N GLY A 579 5.68 9.84 -3.97
CA GLY A 579 4.85 10.58 -4.95
C GLY A 579 3.32 10.45 -4.92
N CYS A 580 2.71 10.12 -3.79
CA CYS A 580 1.27 10.10 -3.52
C CYS A 580 0.89 11.23 -2.55
N GLN A 581 0.80 12.47 -3.06
CA GLN A 581 0.56 13.70 -2.27
C GLN A 581 1.67 14.04 -1.27
N ALA A 582 2.88 13.52 -1.51
CA ALA A 582 4.02 13.95 -0.71
C ALA A 582 4.30 15.43 -0.90
N GLN A 583 4.82 16.02 0.17
CA GLN A 583 5.12 17.42 0.28
C GLN A 583 6.60 17.56 0.60
N VAL A 584 7.25 18.51 -0.06
CA VAL A 584 8.59 18.97 0.32
C VAL A 584 8.42 20.37 0.88
N TRP A 585 8.63 20.53 2.18
CA TRP A 585 8.54 21.81 2.87
C TRP A 585 9.92 22.46 2.92
N VAL A 586 10.03 23.61 2.28
CA VAL A 586 11.28 24.33 2.09
C VAL A 586 11.25 25.60 2.94
N ALA A 587 12.18 25.70 3.88
CA ALA A 587 12.31 26.89 4.72
C ALA A 587 12.79 28.11 3.93
N GLY A 588 12.70 29.29 4.55
CA GLY A 588 13.24 30.53 4.00
C GLY A 588 14.74 30.42 3.74
N GLY A 589 15.18 30.94 2.60
CA GLY A 589 16.57 30.93 2.15
C GLY A 589 16.72 30.75 0.65
N THR A 590 17.97 30.75 0.19
CA THR A 590 18.34 30.58 -1.21
C THR A 590 18.84 29.16 -1.47
N TYR A 591 18.26 28.50 -2.47
CA TYR A 591 18.55 27.11 -2.85
C TYR A 591 19.04 27.07 -4.29
N LYS A 592 20.10 26.30 -4.52
CA LYS A 592 20.80 26.20 -5.80
C LYS A 592 20.73 24.77 -6.33
N PRO A 593 20.58 24.56 -7.64
CA PRO A 593 20.51 23.22 -8.21
C PRO A 593 21.83 22.44 -8.09
N THR A 594 22.96 23.15 -7.96
CA THR A 594 24.29 22.56 -7.78
C THR A 594 25.16 23.41 -6.87
N SER A 595 26.14 22.78 -6.23
CA SER A 595 27.25 23.45 -5.53
C SER A 595 28.46 23.70 -6.45
N ILE A 596 28.46 23.14 -7.66
CA ILE A 596 29.51 23.36 -8.66
C ILE A 596 29.23 24.70 -9.35
N THR A 597 29.96 25.74 -8.96
CA THR A 597 29.70 27.14 -9.32
C THR A 597 29.88 27.48 -10.80
N THR A 598 30.32 26.54 -11.63
CA THR A 598 30.52 26.71 -13.07
C THR A 598 29.66 25.79 -13.93
N ASP A 599 28.93 24.85 -13.32
CA ASP A 599 28.11 23.89 -14.07
C ASP A 599 26.68 24.42 -14.25
N ARG A 600 26.50 25.09 -15.39
CA ARG A 600 25.24 25.74 -15.75
C ARG A 600 24.15 24.76 -16.18
N SER A 601 24.50 23.49 -16.43
CA SER A 601 23.57 22.49 -16.97
C SER A 601 22.65 21.88 -15.89
N VAL A 602 23.01 22.03 -14.61
CA VAL A 602 22.24 21.47 -13.50
C VAL A 602 21.07 22.40 -13.16
N SER A 603 19.87 21.80 -13.10
CA SER A 603 18.60 22.46 -12.76
C SER A 603 17.83 21.62 -11.74
N PHE A 604 16.87 22.22 -11.05
CA PHE A 604 15.87 21.44 -10.32
C PHE A 604 14.88 20.79 -11.29
N THR A 605 14.26 19.69 -10.89
CA THR A 605 13.17 19.04 -11.64
C THR A 605 11.97 18.82 -10.72
N MET A 606 10.76 18.90 -11.28
CA MET A 606 9.52 18.59 -10.55
C MET A 606 9.14 17.11 -10.71
N ARG A 607 8.22 16.62 -9.87
CA ARG A 607 7.77 15.22 -9.89
C ARG A 607 6.26 15.10 -9.72
N ASN A 608 5.64 14.21 -10.50
CA ASN A 608 4.21 13.88 -10.36
C ASN A 608 3.87 13.45 -8.92
N GLY A 609 2.75 13.99 -8.41
CA GLY A 609 2.23 13.71 -7.07
C GLY A 609 3.07 14.26 -5.91
N VAL A 610 4.05 15.13 -6.20
CA VAL A 610 4.85 15.85 -5.19
C VAL A 610 4.52 17.35 -5.23
N GLY A 611 4.14 17.90 -4.09
CA GLY A 611 3.98 19.34 -3.87
C GLY A 611 5.21 19.94 -3.19
N ILE A 612 5.87 20.88 -3.84
CA ILE A 612 7.02 21.62 -3.29
C ILE A 612 6.49 22.95 -2.75
N TYR A 613 6.59 23.16 -1.44
CA TYR A 613 6.05 24.32 -0.74
C TYR A 613 7.19 25.13 -0.14
N GLY A 614 7.42 26.34 -0.65
CA GLY A 614 8.37 27.30 -0.06
C GLY A 614 7.68 28.30 0.87
N GLY A 615 8.48 29.03 1.64
CA GLY A 615 8.03 30.15 2.49
C GLY A 615 7.94 29.83 3.98
N PHE A 616 8.40 28.66 4.43
CA PHE A 616 8.33 28.26 5.83
C PHE A 616 9.40 28.95 6.70
N ALA A 617 9.09 29.21 7.97
CA ALA A 617 10.02 29.65 8.99
C ALA A 617 10.91 28.49 9.52
N GLY A 618 10.49 27.24 9.34
CA GLY A 618 11.24 26.05 9.75
C GLY A 618 10.83 25.51 11.12
N THR A 619 9.63 25.84 11.58
CA THR A 619 9.07 25.42 12.88
C THR A 619 7.64 24.90 12.80
N GLU A 620 7.04 24.94 11.61
CA GLU A 620 5.64 24.63 11.37
C GLU A 620 5.37 23.14 11.46
N THR A 621 4.19 22.78 11.98
CA THR A 621 3.66 21.42 12.07
C THR A 621 2.49 21.20 11.10
N ALA A 622 2.02 22.24 10.42
CA ALA A 622 0.93 22.18 9.44
C ALA A 622 1.14 23.19 8.30
N LEU A 623 0.71 22.86 7.08
CA LEU A 623 0.83 23.74 5.91
C LEU A 623 0.12 25.10 6.11
N SER A 624 -0.96 25.13 6.88
CA SER A 624 -1.70 26.37 7.21
C SER A 624 -0.95 27.33 8.13
N GLN A 625 0.12 26.88 8.80
CA GLN A 625 0.97 27.74 9.63
C GLN A 625 2.04 28.48 8.79
N ARG A 626 2.18 28.13 7.51
CA ARG A 626 3.08 28.80 6.59
C ARG A 626 2.74 30.29 6.52
N PRO A 627 3.72 31.20 6.68
CA PRO A 627 3.51 32.63 6.49
C PRO A 627 2.74 32.96 5.21
N PRO A 628 1.80 33.93 5.23
CA PRO A 628 1.08 34.34 4.03
C PRO A 628 2.03 34.81 2.93
N ILE A 629 1.88 34.25 1.74
CA ILE A 629 2.72 34.54 0.57
C ILE A 629 1.97 35.47 -0.37
N ASN A 630 2.60 36.59 -0.72
CA ASN A 630 2.14 37.53 -1.71
C ASN A 630 3.21 37.66 -2.81
N PRO A 631 2.97 37.14 -4.02
CA PRO A 631 3.95 37.19 -5.12
C PRO A 631 4.29 38.60 -5.62
N VAL A 632 3.48 39.61 -5.28
CA VAL A 632 3.80 41.01 -5.60
C VAL A 632 4.39 41.71 -4.37
N ALA A 633 5.62 42.21 -4.50
CA ALA A 633 6.35 42.87 -3.42
C ALA A 633 5.83 44.30 -3.20
N GLU A 634 4.72 44.46 -2.46
CA GLU A 634 4.00 45.73 -2.38
C GLU A 634 3.84 46.28 -0.94
N PRO A 635 4.21 47.55 -0.69
CA PRO A 635 4.02 48.18 0.62
C PRO A 635 2.55 48.23 1.04
N GLY A 636 2.27 47.71 2.25
CA GLY A 636 0.93 47.70 2.80
C GLY A 636 0.01 46.65 2.19
N MET A 637 0.52 45.53 1.68
CA MET A 637 -0.28 44.32 1.47
C MET A 637 -0.08 43.32 2.62
N VAL A 638 -0.98 42.34 2.75
CA VAL A 638 -0.80 41.22 3.69
C VAL A 638 0.12 40.20 3.02
N GLY A 639 1.19 39.79 3.71
CA GLY A 639 2.20 38.89 3.15
C GLY A 639 3.31 39.61 2.37
N GLN A 640 4.33 38.85 1.98
CA GLN A 640 5.46 39.29 1.15
C GLN A 640 5.79 38.19 0.13
N PRO A 641 6.63 38.46 -0.88
CA PRO A 641 7.18 37.39 -1.70
C PRO A 641 7.77 36.31 -0.81
N SER A 642 7.72 35.07 -1.28
CA SER A 642 8.20 33.94 -0.48
C SER A 642 9.62 34.18 0.02
N SER A 643 9.87 33.82 1.28
CA SER A 643 11.22 33.81 1.84
C SER A 643 12.11 32.74 1.21
N THR A 644 11.55 31.83 0.42
CA THR A 644 12.27 30.75 -0.29
C THR A 644 12.54 31.16 -1.74
N THR A 645 13.82 31.21 -2.11
CA THR A 645 14.28 31.48 -3.48
C THR A 645 14.97 30.24 -4.06
N LEU A 646 14.50 29.76 -5.21
CA LEU A 646 15.24 28.87 -6.09
C LEU A 646 16.06 29.75 -7.04
N SER A 647 17.37 29.67 -6.95
CA SER A 647 18.30 30.56 -7.66
C SER A 647 19.12 29.82 -8.71
N GLY A 648 19.16 30.38 -9.92
CA GLY A 648 20.11 30.04 -10.97
C GLY A 648 21.47 30.71 -10.80
N ASP A 649 21.62 31.69 -9.89
CA ASP A 649 22.93 32.27 -9.53
C ASP A 649 23.70 31.26 -8.66
N ILE A 650 24.39 30.32 -9.32
CA ILE A 650 25.05 29.19 -8.67
C ILE A 650 26.37 29.58 -8.00
N ASP A 651 26.97 30.72 -8.32
CA ASP A 651 28.21 31.22 -7.72
C ASP A 651 28.02 32.41 -6.75
N ASN A 652 26.80 32.96 -6.64
CA ASN A 652 26.43 34.12 -5.81
C ASN A 652 27.21 35.40 -6.15
N ASP A 653 27.62 35.59 -7.40
CA ASP A 653 28.36 36.80 -7.80
C ASP A 653 27.44 37.94 -8.25
N GLY A 654 26.12 37.67 -8.39
CA GLY A 654 25.12 38.64 -8.83
C GLY A 654 25.22 38.99 -10.32
N THR A 655 26.11 38.36 -11.07
CA THR A 655 26.22 38.45 -12.53
C THR A 655 25.41 37.34 -13.19
N ARG A 656 25.42 37.28 -14.53
CA ARG A 656 24.72 36.22 -15.29
C ARG A 656 25.67 35.18 -15.89
N THR A 657 26.96 35.31 -15.62
CA THR A 657 28.02 34.58 -16.35
C THR A 657 27.94 33.08 -16.10
N ASN A 658 27.86 32.68 -14.83
CA ASN A 658 27.83 31.28 -14.44
C ASN A 658 26.44 30.81 -14.05
N ASN A 659 25.40 31.60 -14.28
CA ASN A 659 24.06 31.22 -13.87
C ASN A 659 23.58 29.98 -14.63
N SER A 660 22.87 29.07 -13.94
CA SER A 660 22.22 27.92 -14.55
C SER A 660 21.39 28.35 -15.77
N TYR A 661 21.38 27.52 -16.81
CA TYR A 661 20.53 27.77 -17.98
C TYR A 661 19.07 27.84 -17.56
N HIS A 662 18.63 26.88 -16.74
CA HIS A 662 17.30 26.87 -16.14
C HIS A 662 17.42 26.79 -14.62
N VAL A 663 16.58 27.50 -13.90
CA VAL A 663 16.41 27.20 -12.46
C VAL A 663 15.69 25.87 -12.30
N ILE A 664 14.66 25.64 -13.12
CA ILE A 664 13.89 24.38 -13.17
C ILE A 664 13.82 23.90 -14.62
N SER A 665 14.17 22.64 -14.87
CA SER A 665 14.06 22.01 -16.18
C SER A 665 13.24 20.73 -16.10
N ASN A 666 12.09 20.72 -16.75
CA ASN A 666 11.16 19.60 -16.78
C ASN A 666 11.19 18.94 -18.16
N PRO A 667 12.06 17.95 -18.40
CA PRO A 667 12.14 17.26 -19.69
C PRO A 667 10.93 16.36 -19.95
N ALA A 668 10.72 16.03 -21.23
CA ALA A 668 9.59 15.22 -21.71
C ALA A 668 9.49 13.84 -21.05
N SER A 669 10.62 13.26 -20.64
CA SER A 669 10.68 11.96 -19.96
C SER A 669 9.96 11.92 -18.61
N LEU A 670 9.66 13.07 -18.00
CA LEU A 670 8.95 13.15 -16.73
C LEU A 670 7.44 13.04 -16.88
N SER A 671 6.88 13.29 -18.07
CA SER A 671 5.43 13.28 -18.33
C SER A 671 4.62 13.99 -17.26
N LEU A 672 5.03 15.22 -16.91
CA LEU A 672 4.45 15.93 -15.78
C LEU A 672 2.98 16.25 -16.02
N THR A 673 2.20 16.07 -14.96
CA THR A 673 0.78 16.39 -14.87
C THR A 673 0.59 17.51 -13.84
N PRO A 674 -0.62 18.09 -13.72
CA PRO A 674 -0.89 19.12 -12.72
C PRO A 674 -0.66 18.70 -11.26
N THR A 675 -0.46 17.41 -10.99
CA THR A 675 -0.10 16.87 -9.66
C THR A 675 1.34 17.19 -9.25
N ALA A 676 2.22 17.56 -10.20
CA ALA A 676 3.50 18.17 -9.92
C ALA A 676 3.29 19.66 -9.60
N LEU A 677 3.30 19.99 -8.30
CA LEU A 677 2.94 21.33 -7.81
C LEU A 677 4.16 22.04 -7.23
N LEU A 678 4.37 23.29 -7.66
CA LEU A 678 5.29 24.23 -7.01
C LEU A 678 4.50 25.39 -6.44
N ASP A 679 4.63 25.63 -5.14
CA ASP A 679 3.84 26.64 -4.43
C ASP A 679 4.70 27.53 -3.55
N GLY A 680 4.62 28.84 -3.79
CA GLY A 680 5.12 29.81 -2.83
C GLY A 680 6.65 29.89 -2.85
N VAL A 681 7.24 30.06 -4.03
CA VAL A 681 8.69 30.23 -4.19
C VAL A 681 9.00 31.39 -5.13
N VAL A 682 10.16 32.00 -4.93
CA VAL A 682 10.77 32.93 -5.90
C VAL A 682 11.69 32.12 -6.81
N ILE A 683 11.53 32.25 -8.13
CA ILE A 683 12.39 31.67 -9.16
C ILE A 683 13.19 32.80 -9.80
N SER A 684 14.51 32.78 -9.62
CA SER A 684 15.35 33.91 -9.99
C SER A 684 16.70 33.50 -10.55
N GLY A 685 17.30 34.37 -11.36
CA GLY A 685 18.69 34.29 -11.75
C GLY A 685 19.01 33.22 -12.79
N GLY A 686 18.06 32.57 -13.46
CA GLY A 686 18.38 31.69 -14.58
C GLY A 686 18.77 32.47 -15.85
N ASN A 687 19.62 31.88 -16.70
CA ASN A 687 20.15 32.52 -17.90
C ASN A 687 20.31 31.52 -19.08
N ALA A 688 19.22 31.22 -19.79
CA ALA A 688 19.19 30.29 -20.92
C ALA A 688 19.71 30.93 -22.23
N ASN A 689 21.03 31.15 -22.31
CA ASN A 689 21.74 31.70 -23.47
C ASN A 689 22.64 30.67 -24.18
N GLY A 690 22.39 29.37 -23.97
CA GLY A 690 23.14 28.27 -24.56
C GLY A 690 22.58 27.82 -25.92
N SER A 691 22.93 26.60 -26.32
CA SER A 691 22.50 26.01 -27.58
C SER A 691 21.10 25.40 -27.52
N SER A 692 20.36 25.54 -28.63
CA SER A 692 19.13 24.79 -28.91
C SER A 692 19.38 23.27 -28.78
N PRO A 693 18.39 22.46 -28.33
CA PRO A 693 16.98 22.83 -28.12
C PRO A 693 16.59 23.20 -26.68
N HIS A 694 17.43 22.93 -25.68
CA HIS A 694 17.03 23.07 -24.29
C HIS A 694 17.67 24.30 -23.61
N ASP A 695 18.98 24.54 -23.80
CA ASP A 695 19.71 25.59 -23.06
C ASP A 695 19.43 27.03 -23.54
N SER A 696 18.52 27.22 -24.49
CA SER A 696 18.17 28.51 -25.09
C SER A 696 16.82 29.07 -24.64
N GLY A 697 15.97 28.32 -23.93
CA GLY A 697 14.65 28.81 -23.52
C GLY A 697 14.24 28.47 -22.09
N GLY A 698 13.54 29.37 -21.41
CA GLY A 698 13.02 29.13 -20.06
C GLY A 698 14.07 29.35 -18.99
N GLY A 699 14.59 30.58 -18.88
CA GLY A 699 15.62 30.93 -17.88
C GLY A 699 15.17 30.56 -16.46
N GLY A 700 13.95 30.95 -16.09
CA GLY A 700 13.34 30.45 -14.86
C GLY A 700 12.97 28.96 -14.97
N VAL A 701 12.08 28.63 -15.91
CA VAL A 701 11.52 27.29 -16.07
C VAL A 701 11.45 26.88 -17.53
N TYR A 702 11.98 25.69 -17.83
CA TYR A 702 11.75 24.98 -19.10
C TYR A 702 10.77 23.82 -18.90
N ASN A 703 9.67 23.79 -19.67
CA ASN A 703 8.69 22.70 -19.70
C ASN A 703 8.72 22.02 -21.08
N GLY A 704 9.52 20.97 -21.20
CA GLY A 704 9.73 20.22 -22.43
C GLY A 704 8.67 19.15 -22.64
N GLY A 705 7.68 19.43 -23.49
CA GLY A 705 6.66 18.49 -23.95
C GLY A 705 6.75 18.17 -25.45
N SER A 706 7.81 18.61 -26.15
CA SER A 706 7.98 18.46 -27.60
C SER A 706 8.10 17.00 -28.03
N GLY A 707 7.50 16.65 -29.17
CA GLY A 707 7.54 15.31 -29.76
C GLY A 707 6.26 14.49 -29.53
N SER A 708 5.97 13.60 -30.48
CA SER A 708 4.76 12.76 -30.44
C SER A 708 4.68 11.91 -29.16
N GLY A 709 3.57 12.04 -28.42
CA GLY A 709 3.32 11.29 -27.18
C GLY A 709 3.92 11.94 -25.92
N ASN A 710 4.69 13.01 -26.06
CA ASN A 710 5.29 13.72 -24.93
C ASN A 710 4.33 14.76 -24.35
N THR A 711 4.34 14.89 -23.01
CA THR A 711 3.48 15.85 -22.29
C THR A 711 4.23 16.48 -21.11
N CYS A 712 4.01 17.77 -20.84
CA CYS A 712 4.54 18.44 -19.65
C CYS A 712 3.58 19.54 -19.17
N GLN A 713 2.88 19.31 -18.05
CA GLN A 713 1.79 20.16 -17.57
C GLN A 713 1.86 20.41 -16.05
N PRO A 714 2.97 20.95 -15.50
CA PRO A 714 3.08 21.23 -14.07
C PRO A 714 2.16 22.38 -13.63
N SER A 715 1.93 22.48 -12.32
CA SER A 715 1.18 23.57 -11.68
C SER A 715 2.09 24.49 -10.87
N PHE A 716 1.93 25.80 -11.03
CA PHE A 716 2.61 26.84 -10.26
C PHE A 716 1.59 27.69 -9.51
N ARG A 717 1.77 27.84 -8.20
CA ARG A 717 0.85 28.60 -7.34
C ARG A 717 1.61 29.59 -6.46
N ASN A 718 1.16 30.83 -6.34
CA ASN A 718 1.79 31.82 -5.45
C ASN A 718 3.31 32.02 -5.74
N CYS A 719 3.75 31.85 -6.98
CA CYS A 719 5.16 31.91 -7.36
C CYS A 719 5.53 33.29 -7.93
N THR A 720 6.78 33.71 -7.69
CA THR A 720 7.35 34.92 -8.28
C THR A 720 8.49 34.53 -9.22
N PHE A 721 8.38 34.82 -10.52
CA PHE A 721 9.44 34.63 -11.50
C PHE A 721 10.09 35.97 -11.77
N GLN A 722 11.35 36.15 -11.37
CA GLN A 722 11.99 37.46 -11.47
C GLN A 722 13.40 37.43 -12.04
N THR A 723 13.74 38.45 -12.81
CA THR A 723 15.12 38.72 -13.28
C THR A 723 15.78 37.61 -14.10
N ASN A 724 14.99 36.65 -14.59
CA ASN A 724 15.47 35.55 -15.43
C ASN A 724 15.68 36.01 -16.87
N SER A 725 16.64 35.37 -17.56
CA SER A 725 17.01 35.70 -18.93
C SER A 725 17.04 34.45 -19.83
N ALA A 726 16.61 34.57 -21.09
CA ALA A 726 16.64 33.47 -22.05
C ALA A 726 16.69 33.95 -23.51
N SER A 727 16.85 33.06 -24.49
CA SER A 727 16.50 33.38 -25.88
C SER A 727 14.98 33.30 -26.09
N PHE A 728 14.32 32.30 -25.51
CA PHE A 728 12.87 32.10 -25.58
C PHE A 728 12.28 32.02 -24.17
N GLY A 729 11.35 32.90 -23.80
CA GLY A 729 10.68 32.81 -22.50
C GLY A 729 11.64 33.07 -21.33
N GLY A 730 11.85 34.33 -20.96
CA GLY A 730 12.80 34.68 -19.88
C GLY A 730 12.46 33.99 -18.56
N ALA A 731 11.19 34.03 -18.17
CA ALA A 731 10.68 33.31 -17.00
C ALA A 731 10.29 31.87 -17.32
N VAL A 732 9.50 31.63 -18.36
CA VAL A 732 8.95 30.30 -18.67
C VAL A 732 8.96 30.02 -20.16
N TYR A 733 9.50 28.87 -20.56
CA TYR A 733 9.35 28.33 -21.91
C TYR A 733 8.55 27.03 -21.86
N ASN A 734 7.39 27.03 -22.52
CA ASN A 734 6.52 25.88 -22.67
C ASN A 734 6.67 25.33 -24.09
N ASP A 735 7.41 24.24 -24.23
CA ASP A 735 7.69 23.63 -25.53
C ASP A 735 6.80 22.42 -25.75
N GLY A 736 5.64 22.63 -26.36
CA GLY A 736 4.72 21.58 -26.79
C GLY A 736 4.79 21.30 -28.28
N SER A 737 5.88 21.64 -28.95
CA SER A 737 6.02 21.54 -30.42
C SER A 737 6.05 20.08 -30.94
N LEU A 738 6.06 19.89 -32.27
CA LEU A 738 6.31 18.59 -32.93
C LEU A 738 5.36 17.46 -32.45
N SER A 739 4.05 17.72 -32.49
CA SER A 739 3.00 16.80 -31.98
C SER A 739 3.04 16.53 -30.47
N GLY A 740 3.77 17.35 -29.72
CA GLY A 740 3.85 17.31 -28.26
C GLY A 740 2.78 18.14 -27.55
N SER A 741 2.88 18.23 -26.22
CA SER A 741 1.99 19.06 -25.41
C SER A 741 2.69 19.66 -24.19
N SER A 742 2.65 20.99 -24.04
CA SER A 742 3.17 21.70 -22.87
C SER A 742 2.23 22.83 -22.44
N SER A 743 1.37 22.57 -21.47
CA SER A 743 0.28 23.47 -21.04
C SER A 743 0.18 23.56 -19.52
N PRO A 744 1.12 24.23 -18.84
CA PRO A 744 1.10 24.35 -17.37
C PRO A 744 -0.07 25.22 -16.87
N LEU A 745 -0.37 25.10 -15.56
CA LEU A 745 -1.32 25.97 -14.86
C LEU A 745 -0.56 26.97 -13.99
N LEU A 746 -0.81 28.27 -14.15
CA LEU A 746 -0.30 29.29 -13.23
C LEU A 746 -1.47 30.00 -12.54
N THR A 747 -1.45 29.99 -11.21
CA THR A 747 -2.46 30.65 -10.38
C THR A 747 -1.79 31.54 -9.33
N ASN A 748 -2.21 32.80 -9.26
CA ASN A 748 -1.63 33.79 -8.37
C ASN A 748 -0.10 33.87 -8.57
N CYS A 749 0.38 34.10 -9.78
CA CYS A 749 1.83 34.19 -10.04
C CYS A 749 2.23 35.60 -10.51
N ALA A 750 3.40 36.05 -10.10
CA ALA A 750 4.00 37.30 -10.58
C ALA A 750 5.21 37.00 -11.47
N LEU A 751 5.28 37.62 -12.65
CA LEU A 751 6.39 37.53 -13.58
C LEU A 751 6.95 38.93 -13.80
N VAL A 752 8.10 39.23 -13.20
CA VAL A 752 8.62 40.59 -13.04
C VAL A 752 10.05 40.72 -13.59
N SER A 753 10.28 41.71 -14.45
CA SER A 753 11.62 42.06 -14.92
C SER A 753 12.42 40.91 -15.54
N ASN A 754 11.73 39.98 -16.22
CA ASN A 754 12.38 38.94 -17.00
C ASN A 754 12.70 39.46 -18.41
N SER A 755 13.76 38.93 -19.02
CA SER A 755 14.21 39.35 -20.34
C SER A 755 14.40 38.19 -21.29
N ALA A 756 14.04 38.35 -22.56
CA ALA A 756 14.38 37.36 -23.58
C ALA A 756 14.58 37.96 -24.96
N THR A 757 15.09 37.18 -25.92
CA THR A 757 14.99 37.57 -27.34
C THR A 757 13.53 37.55 -27.78
N THR A 758 12.80 36.48 -27.46
CA THR A 758 11.40 36.29 -27.82
C THR A 758 10.61 35.82 -26.60
N GLY A 759 9.55 36.56 -26.22
CA GLY A 759 8.75 36.24 -25.03
C GLY A 759 9.46 36.61 -23.74
N GLY A 760 9.50 37.90 -23.39
CA GLY A 760 10.29 38.41 -22.27
C GLY A 760 9.97 37.72 -20.94
N ALA A 761 8.69 37.46 -20.67
CA ALA A 761 8.30 36.56 -19.59
C ALA A 761 8.08 35.13 -20.09
N MET A 762 7.18 34.93 -21.07
CA MET A 762 6.79 33.58 -21.49
C MET A 762 6.88 33.36 -23.00
N TYR A 763 7.26 32.14 -23.38
CA TYR A 763 7.15 31.66 -24.76
C TYR A 763 6.39 30.33 -24.76
N ASN A 764 5.30 30.26 -25.51
CA ASN A 764 4.38 29.12 -25.55
C ASN A 764 4.37 28.53 -26.96
N ASP A 765 5.13 27.46 -27.15
CA ASP A 765 5.31 26.82 -28.45
C ASP A 765 4.41 25.60 -28.57
N GLY A 766 3.37 25.73 -29.38
CA GLY A 766 2.54 24.62 -29.84
C GLY A 766 2.66 24.44 -31.35
N SER A 767 3.81 24.74 -31.95
CA SER A 767 4.01 24.64 -33.39
C SER A 767 4.11 23.19 -33.88
N PHE A 768 4.01 23.00 -35.20
CA PHE A 768 4.19 21.70 -35.88
C PHE A 768 3.35 20.57 -35.28
N SER A 769 2.02 20.74 -35.32
CA SER A 769 1.01 19.82 -34.76
C SER A 769 1.04 19.67 -33.24
N GLY A 770 1.87 20.47 -32.56
CA GLY A 770 1.96 20.56 -31.12
C GLY A 770 0.84 21.35 -30.44
N SER A 771 0.90 21.43 -29.11
CA SER A 771 -0.05 22.21 -28.30
C SER A 771 0.58 22.87 -27.06
N SER A 772 0.35 24.17 -26.90
CA SER A 772 0.70 24.93 -25.69
C SER A 772 -0.42 25.91 -25.32
N ASN A 773 -1.49 25.37 -24.72
CA ASN A 773 -2.73 26.07 -24.40
C ASN A 773 -2.88 26.27 -22.88
N LEU A 774 -1.91 26.97 -22.26
CA LEU A 774 -1.88 27.18 -20.81
C LEU A 774 -3.03 28.05 -20.27
N VAL A 775 -3.26 27.93 -18.97
CA VAL A 775 -4.26 28.71 -18.22
C VAL A 775 -3.58 29.58 -17.16
N LEU A 776 -3.91 30.86 -17.17
CA LEU A 776 -3.38 31.90 -16.29
C LEU A 776 -4.53 32.52 -15.50
N THR A 777 -4.48 32.41 -14.18
CA THR A 777 -5.50 32.97 -13.28
C THR A 777 -4.86 33.87 -12.23
N ASN A 778 -5.33 35.12 -12.12
CA ASN A 778 -4.83 36.10 -11.16
C ASN A 778 -3.31 36.34 -11.28
N CYS A 779 -2.76 36.39 -12.49
CA CYS A 779 -1.32 36.58 -12.69
C CYS A 779 -0.95 38.02 -13.07
N SER A 780 0.24 38.48 -12.66
CA SER A 780 0.79 39.78 -13.05
C SER A 780 2.06 39.65 -13.86
N PHE A 781 2.15 40.35 -14.99
CA PHE A 781 3.32 40.48 -15.85
C PHE A 781 3.78 41.92 -15.85
N GLN A 782 4.93 42.19 -15.22
CA GLN A 782 5.40 43.55 -15.03
C GLN A 782 6.82 43.74 -15.52
N SER A 783 7.03 44.80 -16.31
CA SER A 783 8.37 45.24 -16.73
C SER A 783 9.24 44.16 -17.38
N ASN A 784 8.61 43.18 -18.05
CA ASN A 784 9.35 42.19 -18.83
C ASN A 784 9.72 42.78 -20.19
N SER A 785 10.89 42.41 -20.71
CA SER A 785 11.44 43.01 -21.92
C SER A 785 11.87 41.96 -22.94
N ALA A 786 11.60 42.19 -24.23
CA ALA A 786 12.12 41.34 -25.30
C ALA A 786 12.43 42.07 -26.60
N THR A 787 12.99 41.38 -27.58
CA THR A 787 13.01 41.86 -28.97
C THR A 787 11.61 41.75 -29.58
N SER A 788 10.90 40.64 -29.33
CA SER A 788 9.52 40.38 -29.77
C SER A 788 8.71 39.76 -28.64
N GLY A 789 7.53 40.30 -28.33
CA GLY A 789 6.69 39.76 -27.25
C GLY A 789 7.21 40.07 -25.86
N GLY A 790 6.96 41.28 -25.34
CA GLY A 790 7.52 41.72 -24.05
C GLY A 790 7.03 40.88 -22.87
N ALA A 791 5.72 40.67 -22.75
CA ALA A 791 5.17 39.77 -21.73
C ALA A 791 5.15 38.31 -22.23
N MET A 792 4.55 38.04 -23.40
CA MET A 792 4.44 36.67 -23.89
C MET A 792 4.46 36.52 -25.42
N VAL A 793 4.87 35.35 -25.89
CA VAL A 793 4.69 34.90 -27.28
C VAL A 793 3.94 33.58 -27.33
N ASN A 794 3.00 33.48 -28.26
CA ASN A 794 2.17 32.31 -28.48
C ASN A 794 2.39 31.81 -29.91
N ASN A 795 3.19 30.77 -30.06
CA ASN A 795 3.51 30.18 -31.35
C ASN A 795 2.65 28.94 -31.61
N GLY A 796 1.60 29.08 -32.41
CA GLY A 796 0.71 28.01 -32.84
C GLY A 796 0.85 27.66 -34.32
N GLU A 797 1.98 28.00 -34.97
CA GLU A 797 2.19 27.71 -36.39
C GLU A 797 2.08 26.21 -36.68
N ARG A 798 1.16 25.82 -37.57
CA ARG A 798 0.83 24.42 -37.87
C ARG A 798 0.36 23.59 -36.66
N GLY A 799 0.01 24.22 -35.54
CA GLY A 799 -0.47 23.57 -34.32
C GLY A 799 -1.38 24.49 -33.50
N SER A 800 -1.21 24.56 -32.18
CA SER A 800 -2.10 25.35 -31.30
C SER A 800 -1.40 25.98 -30.10
N SER A 801 -1.50 27.31 -29.98
CA SER A 801 -1.03 28.07 -28.81
C SER A 801 -1.99 29.23 -28.50
N SER A 802 -3.03 28.94 -27.72
CA SER A 802 -4.18 29.81 -27.44
C SER A 802 -4.44 29.92 -25.93
N PRO A 803 -3.58 30.64 -25.18
CA PRO A 803 -3.69 30.72 -23.73
C PRO A 803 -4.95 31.46 -23.25
N GLY A 804 -5.48 31.01 -22.12
CA GLY A 804 -6.58 31.68 -21.41
C GLY A 804 -6.05 32.54 -20.27
N LEU A 805 -6.32 33.85 -20.30
CA LEU A 805 -5.96 34.80 -19.25
C LEU A 805 -7.22 35.28 -18.55
N THR A 806 -7.37 34.92 -17.28
CA THR A 806 -8.46 35.39 -16.43
C THR A 806 -7.89 36.20 -15.27
N ASN A 807 -8.41 37.42 -15.07
CA ASN A 807 -7.96 38.31 -14.00
C ASN A 807 -6.45 38.61 -14.07
N CYS A 808 -5.88 38.76 -15.26
CA CYS A 808 -4.45 38.98 -15.39
C CYS A 808 -4.13 40.47 -15.63
N SER A 809 -2.93 40.90 -15.26
CA SER A 809 -2.44 42.25 -15.58
C SER A 809 -1.13 42.16 -16.35
N LEU A 810 -1.06 42.81 -17.50
CA LEU A 810 0.16 43.00 -18.28
C LEU A 810 0.47 44.50 -18.27
N GLN A 811 1.51 44.90 -17.53
CA GLN A 811 1.86 46.28 -17.27
C GLN A 811 3.33 46.57 -17.59
N GLY A 812 3.58 47.61 -18.39
CA GLY A 812 4.95 48.12 -18.56
C GLY A 812 5.91 47.17 -19.28
N ASN A 813 5.38 46.17 -20.00
CA ASN A 813 6.21 45.22 -20.74
C ASN A 813 6.60 45.83 -22.10
N SER A 814 7.84 45.63 -22.52
CA SER A 814 8.41 46.32 -23.70
C SER A 814 8.96 45.33 -24.72
N ALA A 815 8.75 45.61 -26.01
CA ALA A 815 9.38 44.88 -27.10
C ALA A 815 9.88 45.81 -28.20
N THR A 816 11.08 45.58 -28.74
CA THR A 816 11.67 46.46 -29.77
C THR A 816 11.00 46.33 -31.13
N ASN A 817 10.55 45.13 -31.50
CA ASN A 817 9.91 44.82 -32.79
C ASN A 817 8.37 44.76 -32.69
N GLY A 818 7.81 45.19 -31.55
CA GLY A 818 6.38 45.12 -31.27
C GLY A 818 5.94 43.90 -30.45
N GLY A 819 4.68 43.93 -30.05
CA GLY A 819 4.07 42.97 -29.14
C GLY A 819 4.49 43.15 -27.69
N GLY A 820 4.57 44.39 -27.19
CA GLY A 820 5.01 44.61 -25.80
C GLY A 820 4.18 43.81 -24.79
N ALA A 821 2.87 43.65 -25.02
CA ALA A 821 2.04 42.71 -24.25
C ALA A 821 2.17 41.29 -24.82
N MET A 822 1.85 41.09 -26.10
CA MET A 822 1.89 39.75 -26.69
C MET A 822 2.10 39.72 -28.20
N VAL A 823 2.71 38.63 -28.67
CA VAL A 823 2.79 38.27 -30.10
C VAL A 823 2.17 36.90 -30.33
N ASN A 824 1.39 36.76 -31.39
CA ASN A 824 0.65 35.54 -31.71
C ASN A 824 0.94 35.08 -33.15
N TYR A 825 1.32 33.82 -33.31
CA TYR A 825 1.56 33.17 -34.60
C TYR A 825 0.60 32.00 -34.78
N GLY A 826 -0.19 31.99 -35.86
CA GLY A 826 -1.17 30.94 -36.12
C GLY A 826 -1.14 30.40 -37.55
N ASP A 827 -0.04 30.58 -38.29
CA ASP A 827 -0.01 30.22 -39.71
C ASP A 827 -0.26 28.72 -39.87
N ARG A 828 -1.32 28.38 -40.64
CA ARG A 828 -1.80 26.99 -40.82
C ARG A 828 -2.10 26.24 -39.50
N GLY A 829 -2.32 26.97 -38.42
CA GLY A 829 -2.63 26.46 -37.09
C GLY A 829 -3.57 27.42 -36.35
N SER A 830 -3.37 27.59 -35.05
CA SER A 830 -4.20 28.48 -34.24
C SER A 830 -3.42 29.16 -33.12
N SER A 831 -3.56 30.48 -33.02
CA SER A 831 -3.19 31.21 -31.81
C SER A 831 -4.26 32.25 -31.52
N SER A 832 -5.20 31.89 -30.64
CA SER A 832 -6.33 32.73 -30.26
C SER A 832 -6.43 32.94 -28.74
N PRO A 833 -5.53 33.72 -28.13
CA PRO A 833 -5.61 34.02 -26.72
C PRO A 833 -6.95 34.63 -26.32
N LEU A 834 -7.49 34.18 -25.18
CA LEU A 834 -8.72 34.70 -24.60
C LEU A 834 -8.41 35.52 -23.36
N LEU A 835 -8.72 36.81 -23.41
CA LEU A 835 -8.60 37.73 -22.28
C LEU A 835 -9.98 37.93 -21.63
N THR A 836 -10.07 37.58 -20.34
CA THR A 836 -11.25 37.82 -19.50
C THR A 836 -10.82 38.58 -18.26
N ASN A 837 -11.53 39.66 -17.90
CA ASN A 837 -11.27 40.41 -16.67
C ASN A 837 -9.82 40.90 -16.54
N SER A 838 -9.13 41.18 -17.65
CA SER A 838 -7.70 41.43 -17.65
C SER A 838 -7.37 42.88 -17.98
N VAL A 839 -6.20 43.35 -17.54
CA VAL A 839 -5.75 44.74 -17.74
C VAL A 839 -4.47 44.74 -18.56
N LEU A 840 -4.47 45.44 -19.71
CA LEU A 840 -3.30 45.65 -20.56
C LEU A 840 -2.98 47.15 -20.61
N TRP A 841 -1.89 47.56 -19.96
CA TRP A 841 -1.52 48.98 -19.84
C TRP A 841 -0.03 49.23 -20.09
N ASN A 842 0.29 50.31 -20.81
CA ASN A 842 1.66 50.76 -21.05
C ASN A 842 2.58 49.66 -21.63
N ASN A 843 2.12 48.95 -22.65
CA ASN A 843 2.89 47.89 -23.31
C ASN A 843 3.27 48.25 -24.77
N GLY A 844 3.49 49.53 -25.07
CA GLY A 844 3.82 49.99 -26.43
C GLY A 844 2.62 50.39 -27.30
N GLY A 845 1.48 50.73 -26.69
CA GLY A 845 0.31 51.30 -27.38
C GLY A 845 -0.25 50.42 -28.50
N SER A 846 -0.34 50.96 -29.72
CA SER A 846 -0.85 50.22 -30.90
C SER A 846 0.00 49.02 -31.30
N SER A 847 1.22 48.91 -30.79
CA SER A 847 2.09 47.74 -30.94
C SER A 847 2.05 46.80 -29.74
N ALA A 848 1.11 46.97 -28.80
CA ALA A 848 1.02 46.08 -27.62
C ALA A 848 0.67 44.64 -28.00
N ILE A 849 -0.20 44.45 -28.99
CA ILE A 849 -0.62 43.14 -29.49
C ILE A 849 -0.26 43.05 -30.97
N VAL A 850 0.49 42.02 -31.34
CA VAL A 850 0.83 41.73 -32.75
C VAL A 850 0.32 40.34 -33.10
N ASN A 851 -0.53 40.28 -34.13
CA ASN A 851 -1.09 39.04 -34.65
C ASN A 851 -0.56 38.79 -36.07
N PHE A 852 -0.01 37.60 -36.30
CA PHE A 852 0.32 37.11 -37.63
C PHE A 852 -0.83 36.27 -38.23
N SER A 853 -0.63 35.76 -39.44
CA SER A 853 -1.62 34.92 -40.14
C SER A 853 -2.18 33.82 -39.22
N GLY A 854 -3.49 33.61 -39.24
CA GLY A 854 -4.18 32.58 -38.44
C GLY A 854 -4.26 32.84 -36.93
N SER A 855 -3.93 34.05 -36.46
CA SER A 855 -4.03 34.43 -35.05
C SER A 855 -5.00 35.58 -34.80
N MET A 856 -5.66 35.56 -33.63
CA MET A 856 -6.60 36.61 -33.21
C MET A 856 -6.77 36.61 -31.70
N VAL A 857 -6.44 37.72 -31.03
CA VAL A 857 -6.77 37.90 -29.61
C VAL A 857 -8.26 38.21 -29.47
N VAL A 858 -8.94 37.53 -28.56
CA VAL A 858 -10.34 37.81 -28.21
C VAL A 858 -10.39 38.33 -26.77
N ALA A 859 -11.08 39.45 -26.57
CA ALA A 859 -11.21 40.04 -25.24
C ALA A 859 -12.67 40.22 -24.83
N ARG A 860 -12.96 39.97 -23.55
CA ARG A 860 -14.20 40.32 -22.89
C ARG A 860 -13.91 40.88 -21.49
N TYR A 861 -14.74 41.81 -21.04
CA TYR A 861 -14.63 42.43 -19.72
C TYR A 861 -13.20 42.81 -19.34
N SER A 862 -12.41 43.36 -20.27
CA SER A 862 -11.00 43.67 -20.08
C SER A 862 -10.72 45.15 -20.32
N LEU A 863 -9.72 45.71 -19.63
CA LEU A 863 -9.33 47.11 -19.72
C LEU A 863 -8.04 47.28 -20.52
N PHE A 864 -8.04 48.19 -21.48
CA PHE A 864 -6.90 48.48 -22.34
C PHE A 864 -6.47 49.95 -22.24
N ASP A 865 -5.18 50.20 -22.45
CA ASP A 865 -4.73 51.50 -22.93
C ASP A 865 -5.48 51.84 -24.24
N ALA A 866 -6.00 53.07 -24.32
CA ALA A 866 -6.86 53.50 -25.43
C ALA A 866 -6.19 53.42 -26.81
N SER A 867 -4.86 53.38 -26.85
CA SER A 867 -4.09 53.22 -28.09
C SER A 867 -3.90 51.76 -28.53
N VAL A 868 -4.27 50.78 -27.71
CA VAL A 868 -4.08 49.36 -28.01
C VAL A 868 -5.02 48.91 -29.13
N THR A 869 -4.46 48.24 -30.11
CA THR A 869 -5.17 47.58 -31.22
C THR A 869 -4.79 46.10 -31.27
N GLY A 870 -5.28 45.36 -32.26
CA GLY A 870 -4.90 43.95 -32.45
C GLY A 870 -5.71 42.94 -31.62
N TYR A 871 -6.89 43.31 -31.12
CA TYR A 871 -7.81 42.38 -30.49
C TYR A 871 -9.23 42.54 -31.02
N THR A 872 -10.00 41.46 -31.00
CA THR A 872 -11.43 41.46 -31.26
C THR A 872 -12.17 41.69 -29.95
N SER A 873 -12.85 42.84 -29.88
CA SER A 873 -13.67 43.19 -28.73
C SER A 873 -15.01 42.47 -28.79
N VAL A 874 -15.37 41.79 -27.71
CA VAL A 874 -16.71 41.18 -27.54
C VAL A 874 -17.58 42.08 -26.66
N THR A 875 -17.76 41.75 -25.38
CA THR A 875 -18.64 42.47 -24.45
C THR A 875 -17.85 42.98 -23.26
N GLY A 876 -18.21 44.16 -22.77
CA GLY A 876 -17.75 44.69 -21.47
C GLY A 876 -16.31 45.20 -21.44
N ASN A 877 -15.60 45.25 -22.56
CA ASN A 877 -14.25 45.82 -22.61
C ASN A 877 -14.28 47.34 -22.45
N LEU A 878 -13.25 47.87 -21.79
CA LEU A 878 -13.09 49.29 -21.50
C LEU A 878 -11.74 49.78 -22.03
N THR A 879 -11.61 51.08 -22.24
CA THR A 879 -10.35 51.74 -22.57
C THR A 879 -10.11 52.95 -21.67
N THR A 880 -8.85 53.34 -21.48
CA THR A 880 -8.47 54.54 -20.73
C THR A 880 -7.22 55.21 -21.30
N THR A 881 -7.08 56.51 -21.12
CA THR A 881 -5.87 57.30 -21.46
C THR A 881 -5.03 57.65 -20.24
N THR A 882 -5.53 57.33 -19.04
CA THR A 882 -4.82 57.52 -17.77
C THR A 882 -4.54 56.16 -17.13
N THR A 883 -3.43 56.06 -16.40
CA THR A 883 -3.05 54.82 -15.70
C THR A 883 -4.20 54.30 -14.85
N PRO A 884 -4.61 53.02 -14.96
CA PRO A 884 -5.55 52.40 -14.04
C PRO A 884 -4.89 52.05 -12.70
N PHE A 885 -3.56 52.10 -12.63
CA PHE A 885 -2.76 51.71 -11.49
C PHE A 885 -2.27 52.91 -10.68
N ALA A 886 -2.00 52.68 -9.39
CA ALA A 886 -1.50 53.69 -8.46
C ALA A 886 -0.10 54.22 -8.83
N SER A 887 0.72 53.41 -9.49
CA SER A 887 2.01 53.81 -10.07
C SER A 887 2.42 52.87 -11.21
N THR A 888 3.53 53.17 -11.87
CA THR A 888 4.14 52.28 -12.88
C THR A 888 4.83 51.05 -12.29
N ALA A 889 5.09 51.06 -10.99
CA ALA A 889 5.77 49.98 -10.27
C ALA A 889 4.80 48.98 -9.63
N THR A 890 3.49 49.20 -9.73
CA THR A 890 2.49 48.35 -9.09
C THR A 890 1.30 48.03 -9.99
N THR A 891 0.73 46.84 -9.81
CA THR A 891 -0.53 46.43 -10.43
C THR A 891 -1.76 46.78 -9.57
N ARG A 892 -1.58 47.46 -8.43
CA ARG A 892 -2.69 47.93 -7.60
C ARG A 892 -3.46 49.04 -8.32
N LEU A 893 -4.78 48.87 -8.42
CA LEU A 893 -5.66 49.89 -9.01
C LEU A 893 -5.64 51.19 -8.19
N ARG A 894 -5.67 52.33 -8.87
CA ARG A 894 -5.84 53.64 -8.21
C ARG A 894 -7.31 53.92 -7.92
N THR A 895 -7.60 54.79 -6.95
CA THR A 895 -8.95 55.31 -6.74
C THR A 895 -9.50 55.93 -8.04
N GLY A 896 -10.74 55.58 -8.37
CA GLY A 896 -11.41 56.01 -9.61
C GLY A 896 -10.86 55.34 -10.88
N SER A 897 -10.18 54.20 -10.76
CA SER A 897 -9.78 53.39 -11.90
C SER A 897 -11.01 52.80 -12.62
N PRO A 898 -11.04 52.80 -13.97
CA PRO A 898 -12.12 52.15 -14.74
C PRO A 898 -12.22 50.63 -14.56
N ALA A 899 -11.18 49.99 -14.02
CA ALA A 899 -11.16 48.55 -13.75
C ALA A 899 -11.94 48.17 -12.48
N ILE A 900 -12.33 49.13 -11.65
CA ILE A 900 -13.01 48.89 -10.37
C ILE A 900 -14.48 48.53 -10.61
N ASN A 901 -14.92 47.39 -10.09
CA ASN A 901 -16.28 46.86 -10.11
C ASN A 901 -16.84 46.70 -11.53
N THR A 902 -15.99 46.36 -12.50
CA THR A 902 -16.38 46.28 -13.93
C THR A 902 -16.12 44.92 -14.60
N ALA A 903 -15.58 43.92 -13.88
CA ALA A 903 -15.33 42.59 -14.45
C ALA A 903 -16.62 41.82 -14.82
N ASP A 904 -16.48 40.70 -15.50
CA ASP A 904 -17.60 39.85 -15.93
C ASP A 904 -18.49 39.46 -14.73
N PRO A 905 -19.78 39.83 -14.72
CA PRO A 905 -20.68 39.56 -13.60
C PRO A 905 -20.94 38.06 -13.37
N SER A 906 -20.60 37.20 -14.33
CA SER A 906 -20.68 35.74 -14.19
C SER A 906 -19.46 35.13 -13.49
N THR A 907 -18.38 35.90 -13.30
CA THR A 907 -17.17 35.41 -12.61
C THR A 907 -17.44 35.34 -11.11
N THR A 908 -17.32 34.14 -10.53
CA THR A 908 -17.54 33.91 -9.10
C THR A 908 -16.27 33.43 -8.41
N THR A 909 -16.25 33.41 -7.08
CA THR A 909 -15.15 32.82 -6.31
C THR A 909 -14.94 31.33 -6.58
N ALA A 910 -15.93 30.63 -7.16
CA ALA A 910 -15.77 29.24 -7.60
C ALA A 910 -14.90 29.13 -8.86
N THR A 911 -14.85 30.20 -9.68
CA THR A 911 -14.10 30.23 -10.95
C THR A 911 -12.68 30.76 -10.77
N VAL A 912 -12.45 31.68 -9.83
CA VAL A 912 -11.17 32.42 -9.72
C VAL A 912 -10.54 32.42 -8.32
N GLY A 913 -11.13 31.66 -7.38
CA GLY A 913 -10.67 31.58 -6.00
C GLY A 913 -11.27 32.66 -5.09
N ARG A 914 -11.01 32.52 -3.78
CA ARG A 914 -11.54 33.40 -2.72
C ARG A 914 -10.67 34.64 -2.47
N THR A 915 -9.40 34.58 -2.86
CA THR A 915 -8.43 35.65 -2.63
C THR A 915 -7.83 36.12 -3.95
N ASP A 916 -7.45 37.40 -3.99
CA ASP A 916 -6.69 38.01 -5.07
C ASP A 916 -5.19 37.69 -4.97
N LEU A 917 -4.40 38.24 -5.90
CA LEU A 917 -2.95 38.01 -5.94
C LEU A 917 -2.22 38.48 -4.68
N ALA A 918 -2.78 39.45 -3.93
CA ALA A 918 -2.21 39.93 -2.67
C ALA A 918 -2.73 39.18 -1.44
N GLY A 919 -3.49 38.09 -1.64
CA GLY A 919 -4.08 37.31 -0.55
C GLY A 919 -5.27 37.98 0.12
N LEU A 920 -5.82 39.05 -0.46
CA LEU A 920 -6.99 39.76 0.06
C LEU A 920 -8.29 39.20 -0.55
N PRO A 921 -9.48 39.43 0.07
CA PRO A 921 -10.74 38.97 -0.50
C PRO A 921 -10.93 39.38 -1.97
N ARG A 922 -11.23 38.40 -2.83
CA ARG A 922 -11.30 38.60 -4.29
C ARG A 922 -12.57 39.31 -4.78
N VAL A 923 -13.59 39.41 -3.94
CA VAL A 923 -14.89 40.00 -4.31
C VAL A 923 -15.32 40.96 -3.21
N VAL A 924 -15.22 42.26 -3.46
CA VAL A 924 -15.71 43.33 -2.57
C VAL A 924 -16.76 44.14 -3.34
N GLY A 925 -17.87 43.46 -3.67
CA GLY A 925 -18.90 43.98 -4.58
C GLY A 925 -18.89 43.22 -5.90
N ARG A 926 -18.78 43.93 -7.02
CA ARG A 926 -18.51 43.32 -8.32
C ARG A 926 -16.99 43.24 -8.49
N LEU A 927 -16.51 42.12 -9.01
CA LEU A 927 -15.08 41.86 -9.18
C LEU A 927 -14.41 42.96 -10.04
N ASP A 928 -13.16 43.26 -9.73
CA ASP A 928 -12.32 44.18 -10.50
C ASP A 928 -11.60 43.46 -11.64
N MET A 929 -11.32 44.20 -12.72
CA MET A 929 -10.44 43.72 -13.78
C MET A 929 -8.98 43.74 -13.30
N GLY A 930 -8.25 42.66 -13.56
CA GLY A 930 -6.86 42.46 -13.16
C GLY A 930 -6.72 41.57 -11.92
N PRO A 931 -5.48 41.29 -11.48
CA PRO A 931 -5.19 40.25 -10.50
C PRO A 931 -5.41 40.68 -9.04
N LEU A 932 -5.64 41.98 -8.81
CA LEU A 932 -5.86 42.58 -7.49
C LEU A 932 -7.27 43.17 -7.42
N GLU A 933 -7.92 43.03 -6.28
CA GLU A 933 -9.19 43.69 -5.98
C GLU A 933 -8.89 45.04 -5.31
N PHE A 934 -9.54 46.10 -5.77
CA PHE A 934 -9.44 47.42 -5.17
C PHE A 934 -10.23 47.46 -3.86
N GLN A 935 -9.51 47.79 -2.80
CA GLN A 935 -10.08 48.04 -1.49
C GLN A 935 -9.71 49.46 -1.10
N ASP A 936 -10.71 50.33 -0.89
CA ASP A 936 -10.47 51.70 -0.45
C ASP A 936 -9.69 51.69 0.86
N GLU A 937 -8.49 52.29 0.87
CA GLU A 937 -7.78 52.57 2.12
C GLU A 937 -8.45 53.79 2.75
N LEU A 938 -9.32 53.53 3.71
CA LEU A 938 -9.87 54.55 4.59
C LEU A 938 -8.71 55.13 5.40
N PHE A 939 -8.61 56.45 5.48
CA PHE A 939 -7.68 57.06 6.42
C PHE A 939 -8.30 58.27 7.09
N THR A 940 -7.83 58.52 8.31
CA THR A 940 -8.41 59.60 9.09
C THR A 940 -7.84 60.94 8.62
N VAL A 941 -8.70 61.90 8.34
CA VAL A 941 -8.32 63.25 7.86
C VAL A 941 -8.28 64.27 8.99
N LYS A 942 -8.83 63.94 10.16
CA LYS A 942 -8.79 64.75 11.39
C LYS A 942 -9.00 63.87 12.62
N PRO A 943 -8.67 64.34 13.84
CA PRO A 943 -9.08 63.67 15.08
C PRO A 943 -10.61 63.66 15.23
N GLY A 944 -11.16 62.65 15.91
CA GLY A 944 -12.59 62.58 16.17
C GLY A 944 -13.09 61.20 16.57
N PRO A 945 -14.40 61.02 16.80
CA PRO A 945 -14.93 59.71 17.16
C PRO A 945 -15.03 58.78 15.92
N TRP A 946 -14.84 57.47 16.11
CA TRP A 946 -14.83 56.47 15.03
C TRP A 946 -16.11 56.50 14.19
N ASN A 947 -17.24 56.77 14.84
CA ASN A 947 -18.58 56.81 14.24
C ASN A 947 -18.93 58.16 13.58
N ASP A 948 -17.99 59.08 13.42
CA ASP A 948 -18.16 60.29 12.61
C ASP A 948 -17.63 60.05 11.18
N PRO A 949 -18.50 60.00 10.14
CA PRO A 949 -18.08 59.79 8.77
C PRO A 949 -17.08 60.83 8.27
N THR A 950 -17.14 62.06 8.79
CA THR A 950 -16.30 63.18 8.35
C THR A 950 -14.85 63.08 8.85
N VAL A 951 -14.59 62.17 9.80
CA VAL A 951 -13.23 61.81 10.24
C VAL A 951 -12.49 61.03 9.15
N TRP A 952 -13.21 60.41 8.22
CA TRP A 952 -12.67 59.53 7.21
C TRP A 952 -12.59 60.22 5.85
N ASN A 953 -11.50 59.99 5.11
CA ASN A 953 -11.20 60.57 3.81
C ASN A 953 -12.30 60.40 2.74
N VAL A 954 -13.13 59.37 2.86
CA VAL A 954 -14.22 59.06 1.92
C VAL A 954 -15.61 59.42 2.48
N ASN A 955 -15.67 60.17 3.59
CA ASN A 955 -16.91 60.63 4.21
C ASN A 955 -17.93 59.49 4.51
N ARG A 956 -17.42 58.29 4.86
CA ARG A 956 -18.18 57.11 5.30
C ARG A 956 -17.43 56.38 6.42
N LEU A 957 -18.15 55.59 7.21
CA LEU A 957 -17.55 54.79 8.29
C LEU A 957 -16.87 53.52 7.76
N PRO A 958 -15.78 53.06 8.39
CA PRO A 958 -15.21 51.73 8.14
C PRO A 958 -16.23 50.61 8.40
N GLN A 959 -16.20 49.62 7.52
CA GLN A 959 -17.01 48.41 7.50
C GLN A 959 -16.12 47.17 7.69
N PRO A 960 -16.70 45.98 7.97
CA PRO A 960 -15.96 44.73 8.17
C PRO A 960 -14.97 44.31 7.06
N GLY A 961 -15.07 44.85 5.84
CA GLY A 961 -14.17 44.59 4.71
C GLY A 961 -13.12 45.68 4.45
N ASP A 962 -13.13 46.76 5.23
CA ASP A 962 -12.31 47.93 4.99
C ASP A 962 -10.93 47.85 5.62
N ARG A 963 -10.00 48.61 5.06
CA ARG A 963 -8.68 48.86 5.63
C ARG A 963 -8.62 50.31 6.08
N ALA A 964 -8.41 50.55 7.36
CA ALA A 964 -8.37 51.88 7.94
C ALA A 964 -6.95 52.24 8.40
N ARG A 965 -6.44 53.41 8.02
CA ARG A 965 -5.19 54.00 8.51
C ARG A 965 -5.48 55.20 9.39
N LEU A 966 -5.10 55.10 10.66
CA LEU A 966 -5.21 56.19 11.60
C LEU A 966 -4.00 57.11 11.44
N LYS A 967 -4.24 58.29 10.86
CA LYS A 967 -3.25 59.39 10.82
C LYS A 967 -3.38 60.34 12.00
N HIS A 968 -4.51 60.24 12.71
CA HIS A 968 -4.93 61.10 13.81
C HIS A 968 -5.47 60.27 14.98
N ALA A 969 -5.70 60.91 16.13
CA ALA A 969 -6.31 60.28 17.29
C ALA A 969 -7.82 60.06 17.09
N ILE A 970 -8.25 58.80 17.03
CA ILE A 970 -9.65 58.39 16.88
C ILE A 970 -10.17 57.76 18.15
N THR A 971 -11.36 58.15 18.58
CA THR A 971 -12.00 57.59 19.79
C THR A 971 -13.14 56.65 19.40
N ILE A 972 -13.11 55.39 19.83
CA ILE A 972 -14.26 54.48 19.72
C ILE A 972 -15.26 54.85 20.82
N PRO A 973 -16.48 55.31 20.47
CA PRO A 973 -17.49 55.67 21.46
C PRO A 973 -17.91 54.47 22.32
N GLY A 974 -18.39 54.75 23.54
CA GLY A 974 -18.91 53.72 24.43
C GLY A 974 -20.09 52.99 23.79
N SER A 975 -20.12 51.66 23.91
CA SER A 975 -21.17 50.79 23.34
C SER A 975 -21.27 50.77 21.80
N TYR A 976 -20.35 51.41 21.07
CA TYR A 976 -20.31 51.35 19.61
C TYR A 976 -19.44 50.18 19.14
N PRO A 977 -19.96 49.27 18.29
CA PRO A 977 -19.17 48.21 17.68
C PRO A 977 -18.48 48.75 16.42
N ALA A 978 -17.21 49.12 16.53
CA ALA A 978 -16.38 49.48 15.39
C ALA A 978 -15.90 48.22 14.66
N PHE A 979 -15.97 48.20 13.33
CA PHE A 979 -15.53 47.07 12.50
C PHE A 979 -14.49 47.53 11.48
N VAL A 980 -13.48 46.69 11.24
CA VAL A 980 -12.49 46.88 10.18
C VAL A 980 -11.77 45.55 9.92
N THR A 981 -11.26 45.31 8.72
CA THR A 981 -10.42 44.14 8.43
C THR A 981 -8.98 44.36 8.90
N LEU A 982 -8.46 45.57 8.70
CA LEU A 982 -7.09 45.92 9.06
C LEU A 982 -7.01 47.37 9.53
N LEU A 983 -6.34 47.60 10.66
CA LEU A 983 -6.08 48.92 11.20
C LEU A 983 -4.58 49.23 11.19
N LEU A 984 -4.18 50.26 10.44
CA LEU A 984 -2.81 50.74 10.33
C LEU A 984 -2.64 52.05 11.11
N TYR A 985 -1.47 52.29 11.68
CA TYR A 985 -1.16 53.52 12.42
C TYR A 985 0.01 54.24 11.76
N ASP A 986 -0.16 55.54 11.47
CA ASP A 986 0.98 56.42 11.21
C ASP A 986 1.54 56.94 12.54
N GLN A 987 2.69 57.61 12.52
CA GLN A 987 3.41 58.04 13.72
C GLN A 987 2.54 58.87 14.71
N ALA A 988 1.59 59.67 14.17
CA ALA A 988 0.63 60.47 14.93
C ALA A 988 -0.73 59.80 15.18
N GLY A 989 -0.97 58.62 14.60
CA GLY A 989 -2.21 57.85 14.75
C GLY A 989 -2.37 57.30 16.17
N ARG A 990 -3.57 57.42 16.74
CA ARG A 990 -3.92 56.82 18.03
C ARG A 990 -5.35 56.29 17.97
N LEU A 991 -5.61 55.19 18.67
CA LEU A 991 -6.96 54.68 18.89
C LEU A 991 -7.25 54.75 20.39
N LEU A 992 -8.27 55.50 20.76
CA LEU A 992 -8.73 55.70 22.12
C LEU A 992 -10.07 54.99 22.28
N TYR A 993 -10.36 54.50 23.48
CA TYR A 993 -11.62 53.82 23.80
C TYR A 993 -12.34 54.58 24.92
N ASN A 994 -13.59 54.95 24.69
CA ASN A 994 -14.49 55.30 25.78
C ASN A 994 -14.95 54.02 26.50
N ALA A 995 -15.36 54.14 27.76
CA ALA A 995 -15.82 53.00 28.56
C ALA A 995 -16.90 52.19 27.81
N GLY A 996 -16.63 50.90 27.58
CA GLY A 996 -17.52 49.99 26.86
C GLY A 996 -17.44 50.01 25.32
N GLY A 997 -16.57 50.82 24.72
CA GLY A 997 -16.31 50.80 23.27
C GLY A 997 -15.60 49.51 22.83
N ARG A 998 -15.94 49.00 21.64
CA ARG A 998 -15.39 47.73 21.12
C ARG A 998 -14.92 47.91 19.68
N LEU A 999 -13.71 47.44 19.38
CA LEU A 999 -13.22 47.25 18.01
C LEU A 999 -13.25 45.75 17.71
N GLN A 1000 -13.87 45.37 16.61
CA GLN A 1000 -13.84 44.01 16.10
C GLN A 1000 -13.08 43.99 14.77
N LEU A 1001 -11.94 43.31 14.78
CA LEU A 1001 -11.21 42.98 13.56
C LEU A 1001 -11.91 41.78 12.93
N VAL A 1002 -12.46 41.95 11.73
CA VAL A 1002 -13.21 40.90 11.03
C VAL A 1002 -12.30 40.30 9.96
N GLN A 1003 -11.95 39.02 10.11
CA GLN A 1003 -11.12 38.25 9.17
C GLN A 1003 -11.92 37.76 7.97
#